data_AF-U2HFT2-F1
#
_entry.id   AF-U2HFT2-F1
#
_cell.length_a   1.000
_cell.length_b   1.000
_cell.length_c   1.000
_cell.angle_alpha   90.00
_cell.angle_beta   90.00
_cell.angle_gamma   90.00
#
_symmetry.space_group_name_H-M   'P 1'
#
loop_
_entity.id
_entity.type
_entity.pdbx_description
1 polymer ?
#
loop_
_entity_poly.entity_id
_entity_poly.type
_entity_poly.pdbx_seq_one_letter_code
_entity_poly.pdbx_strand_id
1 'polypeptide(L)'
;MKTSWIITLIFLLGSSSSIAQQDSNIVQIDTFESKIDFQQHPNGISFKPILRPLVQVPGGRAPYYKYLWDFGDGHFSTQAEPVHNYAKPGEYEVSLYAVNNYDDGPKPKRPTRKIKNTAPPSALASINSNSFEQNFFASNGTFQIFKLSDAKPGEDLSLVIGVQTAGKKGKIYLLSNEKAAGLDGFKFANQTAYYNENIDTLVLANRLQGLWASVKQSTFTKTGSPDYGIKEVSTFQNQQQAVNYFKELYAAYNSLTAYDVEPSHGEQQFSLINLDVTPDMLVDTNAIVTVTGVFIPEDGLANVHQVDIPIVKSHDPNKMSIKPARMNYRFQKKRKTMTYKVQFQNDGEGDAKNVRLEMRIPDEIVKNTFKLKALYPKCDSCDTDASRGCYRYYLKEDGTLVFHFKDIALPGTAAKDITDMDSTKGFILFEVETQKKLKNKSFDAYTNIYFDNNPPIKTNTATTRFLRTLSPFITIGATNTFGTPRENELHHKFKTGYQIGVGIAPTAPYRKPYWQVELYASYFKRESQSPRRDEKGEHFYLVDGKPNYFYYHAISDLEKRDYLTLQVPIQIRYNFSHLISMGAGASMRKDFNTTTSGQTTYYFQRDGASGLMENRTFSEAKELSKINSNIKVNPFLDLNIGSVNLGPALGLRFAYDKEQKWNGGLYGIFRF
;
A
#
# COMPACT_ATOMS: atom_id res chain seq x y z
N MET A 1 54.89 -32.31 21.64
CA MET A 1 55.23 -31.10 22.42
C MET A 1 55.58 -30.00 21.44
N LYS A 2 54.91 -28.84 21.55
CA LYS A 2 55.35 -27.48 21.18
C LYS A 2 55.73 -27.23 19.70
N THR A 3 55.37 -26.17 18.96
CA THR A 3 54.44 -25.02 18.99
C THR A 3 54.90 -24.13 17.81
N SER A 4 54.02 -23.26 17.30
CA SER A 4 54.34 -22.02 16.54
C SER A 4 54.60 -22.11 15.03
N TRP A 5 53.52 -21.97 14.25
CA TRP A 5 53.52 -21.40 12.90
C TRP A 5 52.31 -20.44 12.78
N ILE A 6 52.53 -19.15 13.03
CA ILE A 6 51.63 -18.06 12.63
C ILE A 6 52.53 -16.89 12.21
N ILE A 7 52.07 -16.13 11.21
CA ILE A 7 52.51 -14.79 10.78
C ILE A 7 53.54 -14.75 9.64
N THR A 8 53.10 -14.95 8.39
CA THR A 8 53.54 -14.14 7.24
C THR A 8 52.61 -14.33 6.02
N LEU A 9 51.49 -13.60 5.95
CA LEU A 9 50.82 -13.28 4.67
C LEU A 9 49.82 -12.12 4.84
N ILE A 10 50.31 -10.93 5.18
CA ILE A 10 49.56 -9.67 5.04
C ILE A 10 50.51 -8.68 4.38
N PHE A 11 50.58 -8.69 3.05
CA PHE A 11 51.16 -7.61 2.24
C PHE A 11 50.70 -7.77 0.78
N LEU A 12 49.44 -7.42 0.51
CA LEU A 12 48.92 -7.10 -0.84
C LEU A 12 47.47 -6.59 -0.74
N LEU A 13 47.30 -5.41 -0.16
CA LEU A 13 46.13 -4.57 -0.41
C LEU A 13 46.66 -3.13 -0.60
N GLY A 14 46.89 -2.79 -1.86
CA GLY A 14 47.22 -1.44 -2.28
C GLY A 14 46.07 -0.50 -1.98
N SER A 15 46.39 0.55 -1.26
CA SER A 15 45.55 1.69 -0.93
C SER A 15 45.17 2.47 -2.18
N SER A 16 43.99 2.19 -2.74
CA SER A 16 43.21 3.19 -3.48
C SER A 16 42.33 3.91 -2.47
N SER A 17 42.88 4.98 -1.89
CA SER A 17 42.13 5.95 -1.09
C SER A 17 41.18 6.71 -2.03
N SER A 18 40.04 6.11 -2.33
CA SER A 18 38.90 6.86 -2.83
C SER A 18 38.53 7.83 -1.71
N ILE A 19 38.83 9.12 -1.90
CA ILE A 19 38.18 10.19 -1.14
C ILE A 19 36.70 10.08 -1.52
N ALA A 20 35.96 9.27 -0.79
CA ALA A 20 34.52 9.40 -0.73
C ALA A 20 34.31 10.78 -0.10
N GLN A 21 33.95 11.74 -0.94
CA GLN A 21 33.36 12.99 -0.49
C GLN A 21 32.13 12.59 0.33
N GLN A 22 32.31 12.55 1.64
CA GLN A 22 31.23 12.39 2.58
C GLN A 22 30.45 13.69 2.45
N ASP A 23 29.41 13.67 1.60
CA ASP A 23 28.41 14.73 1.56
C ASP A 23 27.84 14.81 2.97
N SER A 24 28.38 15.75 3.73
CA SER A 24 27.80 16.19 4.97
C SER A 24 26.43 16.73 4.59
N ASN A 25 25.38 15.95 4.85
CA ASN A 25 24.03 16.46 5.03
C ASN A 25 24.09 17.38 6.25
N ILE A 26 24.61 18.60 6.05
CA ILE A 26 24.45 19.70 6.98
C ILE A 26 22.95 19.96 6.95
N VAL A 27 22.24 19.49 7.96
CA VAL A 27 20.89 19.95 8.23
C VAL A 27 21.02 21.45 8.44
N GLN A 28 20.63 22.25 7.44
CA GLN A 28 20.58 23.70 7.63
C GLN A 28 19.57 23.97 8.74
N ILE A 29 20.09 24.30 9.92
CA ILE A 29 19.26 24.72 11.04
C ILE A 29 18.72 26.09 10.65
N ASP A 30 17.40 26.19 10.51
CA ASP A 30 16.75 27.47 10.27
C ASP A 30 16.93 28.38 11.48
N THR A 31 17.81 29.36 11.34
CA THR A 31 18.12 30.37 12.35
C THR A 31 17.23 31.60 12.22
N PHE A 32 16.45 31.72 11.14
CA PHE A 32 15.54 32.84 10.96
C PHE A 32 14.32 32.68 11.88
N GLU A 33 14.05 33.71 12.68
CA GLU A 33 12.89 33.74 13.57
C GLU A 33 11.69 34.39 12.85
N SER A 34 10.72 33.58 12.42
CA SER A 34 9.44 34.09 11.90
C SER A 34 8.72 34.92 12.97
N LYS A 35 8.19 36.09 12.60
CA LYS A 35 7.42 36.96 13.50
C LYS A 35 6.19 37.54 12.80
N ILE A 36 5.22 37.98 13.61
CA ILE A 36 4.08 38.78 13.16
C ILE A 36 4.28 40.19 13.69
N ASP A 37 4.34 41.15 12.78
CA ASP A 37 4.25 42.57 13.11
C ASP A 37 2.81 43.05 12.89
N PHE A 38 2.41 44.10 13.62
CA PHE A 38 1.07 44.64 13.53
C PHE A 38 1.04 46.14 13.81
N GLN A 39 0.09 46.83 13.18
CA GLN A 39 -0.19 48.23 13.45
C GLN A 39 -1.68 48.41 13.72
N GLN A 40 -2.01 49.11 14.81
CA GLN A 40 -3.38 49.42 15.16
C GLN A 40 -3.79 50.74 14.52
N HIS A 41 -4.91 50.73 13.82
CA HIS A 41 -5.53 51.89 13.20
C HIS A 41 -6.98 52.03 13.68
N PRO A 42 -7.62 53.20 13.49
CA PRO A 42 -9.02 53.40 13.85
C PRO A 42 -9.99 52.41 13.17
N ASN A 43 -9.61 51.91 11.99
CA ASN A 43 -10.44 51.03 11.14
C ASN A 43 -9.99 49.56 11.16
N GLY A 44 -9.16 49.17 12.15
CA GLY A 44 -8.72 47.79 12.35
C GLY A 44 -7.23 47.64 12.61
N ILE A 45 -6.79 46.39 12.70
CA ILE A 45 -5.40 46.02 12.93
C ILE A 45 -4.83 45.46 11.64
N SER A 46 -3.80 46.09 11.09
CA SER A 46 -3.07 45.57 9.93
C SER A 46 -1.98 44.61 10.40
N PHE A 47 -1.84 43.48 9.72
CA PHE A 47 -0.86 42.45 10.05
C PHE A 47 0.18 42.35 8.94
N LYS A 48 1.45 42.22 9.34
CA LYS A 48 2.56 42.05 8.42
C LYS A 48 3.42 40.85 8.81
N PRO A 49 3.69 39.92 7.88
CA PRO A 49 4.51 38.77 8.16
C PRO A 49 6.00 39.14 8.06
N ILE A 50 6.78 38.82 9.09
CA ILE A 50 8.25 38.85 9.03
C ILE A 50 8.71 37.41 8.84
N LEU A 51 8.95 37.04 7.58
CA LEU A 51 9.44 35.72 7.18
C LEU A 51 10.84 35.84 6.60
N ARG A 52 11.52 34.71 6.48
CA ARG A 52 12.83 34.64 5.82
C ARG A 52 12.73 35.20 4.40
N PRO A 53 13.77 35.88 3.90
CA PRO A 53 13.84 36.21 2.48
C PRO A 53 13.78 34.93 1.65
N LEU A 54 13.00 34.96 0.58
CA LEU A 54 12.94 33.87 -0.39
C LEU A 54 14.23 33.86 -1.21
N VAL A 55 14.82 32.68 -1.33
CA VAL A 55 16.03 32.42 -2.11
C VAL A 55 15.59 31.72 -3.39
N GLN A 56 15.82 32.41 -4.51
CA GLN A 56 15.53 31.82 -5.82
C GLN A 56 16.55 30.71 -6.10
N VAL A 57 16.03 29.51 -6.41
CA VAL A 57 16.85 28.42 -6.94
C VAL A 57 17.43 28.87 -8.29
N PRO A 58 18.76 28.81 -8.52
CA PRO A 58 19.35 29.18 -9.81
C PRO A 58 18.68 28.44 -10.98
N GLY A 59 18.19 29.20 -11.97
CA GLY A 59 17.43 28.67 -13.11
C GLY A 59 16.00 28.23 -12.79
N GLY A 60 15.57 28.37 -11.53
CA GLY A 60 14.21 28.10 -11.07
C GLY A 60 13.28 29.32 -11.17
N ARG A 61 12.00 29.07 -10.91
CA ARG A 61 10.92 30.08 -10.93
C ARG A 61 11.07 31.08 -9.80
N ALA A 62 10.47 32.26 -9.95
CA ALA A 62 10.43 33.25 -8.88
C ALA A 62 9.71 32.65 -7.64
N PRO A 63 10.37 32.61 -6.48
CA PRO A 63 9.77 32.08 -5.28
C PRO A 63 8.70 33.01 -4.74
N TYR A 64 7.68 32.44 -4.08
CA TYR A 64 6.61 33.21 -3.45
C TYR A 64 6.02 32.47 -2.24
N TYR A 65 5.36 33.22 -1.36
CA TYR A 65 4.64 32.67 -0.21
C TYR A 65 3.14 32.52 -0.48
N LYS A 66 2.55 31.48 0.07
CA LYS A 66 1.10 31.40 0.37
C LYS A 66 0.89 31.60 1.85
N TYR A 67 -0.18 32.31 2.20
CA TYR A 67 -0.49 32.68 3.57
C TYR A 67 -1.85 32.12 4.00
N LEU A 68 -1.96 31.79 5.27
CA LEU A 68 -3.21 31.59 5.98
C LEU A 68 -3.04 32.19 7.38
N TRP A 69 -3.69 33.32 7.57
CA TRP A 69 -3.81 34.00 8.85
C TRP A 69 -4.99 33.42 9.62
N ASP A 70 -4.77 33.18 10.90
CA ASP A 70 -5.78 32.86 11.90
C ASP A 70 -5.75 33.98 12.93
N PHE A 71 -6.85 34.74 13.04
CA PHE A 71 -6.92 35.88 13.95
C PHE A 71 -7.28 35.50 15.39
N GLY A 72 -7.56 34.21 15.66
CA GLY A 72 -7.88 33.72 17.01
C GLY A 72 -9.33 33.98 17.44
N ASP A 73 -10.18 34.47 16.54
CA ASP A 73 -11.59 34.80 16.78
C ASP A 73 -12.56 34.04 15.84
N GLY A 74 -12.05 33.06 15.10
CA GLY A 74 -12.80 32.29 14.10
C GLY A 74 -12.72 32.84 12.67
N HIS A 75 -12.05 33.98 12.46
CA HIS A 75 -11.82 34.56 11.13
C HIS A 75 -10.39 34.31 10.61
N PHE A 76 -10.24 34.26 9.29
CA PHE A 76 -9.03 33.86 8.58
C PHE A 76 -8.82 34.63 7.29
N SER A 77 -7.58 34.89 6.89
CA SER A 77 -7.28 35.51 5.59
C SER A 77 -6.15 34.81 4.85
N THR A 78 -6.21 34.80 3.52
CA THR A 78 -5.12 34.33 2.66
C THR A 78 -4.28 35.45 2.05
N GLN A 79 -4.59 36.70 2.37
CA GLN A 79 -3.83 37.87 1.92
C GLN A 79 -2.45 37.94 2.59
N ALA A 80 -1.47 38.51 1.89
CA ALA A 80 -0.12 38.67 2.42
C ALA A 80 -0.09 39.61 3.64
N GLU A 81 -0.73 40.78 3.52
CA GLU A 81 -0.83 41.80 4.58
C GLU A 81 -2.31 42.15 4.82
N PRO A 82 -3.06 41.35 5.62
CA PRO A 82 -4.48 41.58 5.85
C PRO A 82 -4.72 42.68 6.89
N VAL A 83 -5.91 43.28 6.82
CA VAL A 83 -6.46 44.13 7.88
C VAL A 83 -7.64 43.39 8.50
N HIS A 84 -7.65 43.24 9.83
CA HIS A 84 -8.73 42.57 10.57
C HIS A 84 -9.34 43.47 11.63
N ASN A 85 -10.65 43.30 11.84
CA ASN A 85 -11.45 44.03 12.81
C ASN A 85 -12.10 43.07 13.80
N TYR A 86 -11.72 43.20 15.08
CA TYR A 86 -12.29 42.39 16.15
C TYR A 86 -13.62 42.98 16.62
N ALA A 87 -14.67 42.15 16.64
CA ALA A 87 -16.01 42.58 17.05
C ALA A 87 -16.11 42.91 18.56
N LYS A 88 -15.26 42.28 19.39
CA LYS A 88 -15.27 42.45 20.85
C LYS A 88 -13.88 42.87 21.34
N PRO A 89 -13.81 43.68 22.41
CA PRO A 89 -12.55 43.89 23.11
C PRO A 89 -12.11 42.58 23.79
N GLY A 90 -10.81 42.32 23.81
CA GLY A 90 -10.27 41.05 24.31
C GLY A 90 -8.81 40.85 23.94
N GLU A 91 -8.25 39.73 24.39
CA GLU A 91 -6.94 39.25 23.95
C GLU A 91 -7.13 38.10 22.96
N TYR A 92 -6.50 38.20 21.80
CA TYR A 92 -6.59 37.25 20.71
C TYR A 92 -5.20 36.73 20.36
N GLU A 93 -5.07 35.43 20.13
CA GLU A 93 -3.82 34.81 19.68
C GLU A 93 -3.81 34.64 18.17
N VAL A 94 -3.11 35.56 17.48
CA VAL A 94 -2.98 35.53 16.02
C VAL A 94 -1.89 34.54 15.63
N SER A 95 -2.16 33.70 14.64
CA SER A 95 -1.22 32.74 14.07
C SER A 95 -1.08 32.92 12.56
N LEU A 96 0.11 32.67 12.02
CA LEU A 96 0.34 32.66 10.58
C LEU A 96 0.87 31.31 10.12
N TYR A 97 0.24 30.75 9.10
CA TYR A 97 0.74 29.62 8.34
C TYR A 97 1.25 30.12 7.00
N ALA A 98 2.54 29.91 6.74
CA ALA A 98 3.17 30.32 5.49
C ALA A 98 3.80 29.11 4.80
N VAL A 99 3.62 29.05 3.48
CA VAL A 99 4.23 28.01 2.63
C VAL A 99 5.04 28.72 1.55
N ASN A 100 6.35 28.51 1.56
CA ASN A 100 7.25 28.93 0.50
C ASN A 100 7.13 27.98 -0.71
N ASN A 101 7.02 28.55 -1.90
CA ASN A 101 7.01 27.84 -3.17
C ASN A 101 8.22 28.28 -4.00
N TYR A 102 8.84 27.34 -4.72
CA TYR A 102 10.06 27.55 -5.52
C TYR A 102 11.29 28.07 -4.75
N ASP A 103 11.31 27.84 -3.45
CA ASP A 103 12.37 28.24 -2.52
C ASP A 103 13.13 27.00 -2.05
N ASP A 104 14.44 27.12 -1.85
CA ASP A 104 15.29 26.05 -1.28
C ASP A 104 15.36 26.08 0.25
N GLY A 105 14.74 27.09 0.87
CA GLY A 105 14.67 27.23 2.32
C GLY A 105 13.69 26.26 2.98
N PRO A 106 13.91 25.93 4.27
CA PRO A 106 12.91 25.25 5.08
C PRO A 106 11.60 26.03 5.15
N LYS A 107 10.49 25.30 5.30
CA LYS A 107 9.17 25.89 5.54
C LYS A 107 9.25 26.81 6.77
N PRO A 108 8.73 28.06 6.69
CA PRO A 108 8.76 28.96 7.83
C PRO A 108 8.05 28.35 9.04
N LYS A 109 8.68 28.44 10.21
CA LYS A 109 8.01 28.12 11.47
C LYS A 109 6.79 29.02 11.64
N ARG A 110 5.69 28.47 12.13
CA ARG A 110 4.43 29.20 12.44
C ARG A 110 4.68 30.24 13.54
N PRO A 111 4.70 31.55 13.24
CA PRO A 111 4.74 32.55 14.30
C PRO A 111 3.35 32.73 14.92
N THR A 112 3.32 33.04 16.22
CA THR A 112 2.11 33.45 16.94
C THR A 112 2.34 34.78 17.65
N ARG A 113 1.26 35.56 17.83
CA ARG A 113 1.30 36.86 18.50
C ARG A 113 -0.01 37.13 19.23
N LYS A 114 0.09 37.43 20.53
CA LYS A 114 -1.04 37.92 21.31
C LYS A 114 -1.31 39.39 21.03
N ILE A 115 -2.55 39.72 20.69
CA ILE A 115 -3.02 41.05 20.36
C ILE A 115 -4.11 41.44 21.35
N LYS A 116 -3.98 42.60 21.98
CA LYS A 116 -5.01 43.17 22.83
C LYS A 116 -5.83 44.17 22.04
N ASN A 117 -7.10 43.85 21.82
CA ASN A 117 -8.07 44.79 21.28
C ASN A 117 -8.74 45.54 22.43
N THR A 118 -8.53 46.86 22.50
CA THR A 118 -9.17 47.75 23.49
C THR A 118 -10.25 48.62 22.88
N ALA A 119 -10.51 48.51 21.57
CA ALA A 119 -11.53 49.32 20.92
C ALA A 119 -12.93 48.92 21.44
N PRO A 120 -13.80 49.89 21.79
CA PRO A 120 -15.19 49.59 22.15
C PRO A 120 -15.91 48.95 20.95
N PRO A 121 -16.93 48.09 21.18
CA PRO A 121 -17.73 47.55 20.09
C PRO A 121 -18.36 48.71 19.31
N SER A 122 -17.85 49.04 18.13
CA SER A 122 -18.47 50.04 17.28
C SER A 122 -19.79 49.47 16.76
N ALA A 123 -20.91 50.12 17.06
CA ALA A 123 -22.27 49.72 16.69
C ALA A 123 -22.52 49.63 15.16
N LEU A 124 -21.50 49.91 14.33
CA LEU A 124 -21.51 49.87 12.87
C LEU A 124 -20.36 49.04 12.26
N ALA A 125 -19.52 48.38 13.05
CA ALA A 125 -18.58 47.40 12.49
C ALA A 125 -19.35 46.13 12.15
N SER A 126 -19.98 46.12 10.97
CA SER A 126 -20.14 44.87 10.24
C SER A 126 -18.77 44.20 10.24
N ILE A 127 -18.71 42.95 10.70
CA ILE A 127 -17.56 42.10 10.47
C ILE A 127 -17.49 42.00 8.93
N ASN A 128 -16.69 42.85 8.31
CA ASN A 128 -16.44 42.76 6.88
C ASN A 128 -15.52 41.56 6.71
N SER A 129 -16.13 40.38 6.64
CA SER A 129 -15.45 39.15 6.25
C SER A 129 -14.68 39.44 4.98
N ASN A 130 -13.42 38.98 4.93
CA ASN A 130 -12.59 39.26 3.77
C ASN A 130 -13.11 38.49 2.54
N SER A 131 -12.62 38.87 1.36
CA SER A 131 -13.04 38.25 0.09
C SER A 131 -12.86 36.72 0.06
N PHE A 132 -11.91 36.17 0.82
CA PHE A 132 -11.70 34.73 0.88
C PHE A 132 -12.83 34.04 1.67
N GLU A 133 -13.18 34.55 2.86
CA GLU A 133 -14.28 34.01 3.68
C GLU A 133 -15.64 34.12 2.97
N GLN A 134 -15.92 35.28 2.34
CA GLN A 134 -17.17 35.49 1.59
C GLN A 134 -17.35 34.46 0.47
N ASN A 135 -16.25 34.03 -0.14
CA ASN A 135 -16.26 33.05 -1.24
C ASN A 135 -15.92 31.64 -0.77
N PHE A 136 -15.78 31.39 0.54
CA PHE A 136 -15.30 30.12 1.06
C PHE A 136 -16.20 28.95 0.66
N PHE A 137 -17.52 29.15 0.65
CA PHE A 137 -18.51 28.11 0.37
C PHE A 137 -18.85 27.94 -1.12
N ALA A 138 -17.99 28.40 -2.03
CA ALA A 138 -18.26 28.41 -3.48
C ALA A 138 -18.64 27.03 -4.08
N SER A 139 -18.21 25.91 -3.47
CA SER A 139 -18.50 24.57 -4.02
C SER A 139 -19.91 24.07 -3.72
N ASN A 140 -20.39 24.18 -2.48
CA ASN A 140 -21.66 23.58 -2.06
C ASN A 140 -22.62 24.52 -1.29
N GLY A 141 -22.16 25.69 -0.84
CA GLY A 141 -22.93 26.68 -0.09
C GLY A 141 -23.09 26.43 1.42
N THR A 142 -22.68 25.26 1.92
CA THR A 142 -22.98 24.78 3.29
C THR A 142 -21.79 24.21 4.04
N PHE A 143 -20.91 23.42 3.42
CA PHE A 143 -19.81 22.72 4.07
C PHE A 143 -18.65 22.54 3.10
N GLN A 144 -17.48 23.07 3.43
CA GLN A 144 -16.31 23.05 2.54
C GLN A 144 -15.02 22.91 3.35
N ILE A 145 -14.02 22.26 2.74
CA ILE A 145 -12.67 22.17 3.28
C ILE A 145 -11.74 22.87 2.31
N PHE A 146 -10.90 23.75 2.83
CA PHE A 146 -9.82 24.39 2.12
C PHE A 146 -8.48 23.85 2.61
N LYS A 147 -7.53 23.64 1.70
CA LYS A 147 -6.15 23.26 2.02
C LYS A 147 -5.19 24.37 1.60
N LEU A 148 -4.23 24.70 2.46
CA LEU A 148 -3.23 25.72 2.13
C LEU A 148 -2.17 25.22 1.14
N SER A 149 -1.74 23.96 1.28
CA SER A 149 -0.67 23.36 0.47
C SER A 149 -0.97 21.92 0.06
N ASP A 150 -0.09 21.35 -0.76
CA ASP A 150 -0.02 19.91 -0.98
C ASP A 150 0.70 19.22 0.20
N ALA A 151 0.50 17.92 0.36
CA ALA A 151 1.11 17.18 1.47
C ALA A 151 2.58 16.88 1.16
N LYS A 152 3.50 17.42 1.94
CA LYS A 152 4.93 17.13 1.85
C LYS A 152 5.37 16.29 3.05
N PRO A 153 5.97 15.11 2.85
CA PRO A 153 6.40 14.24 3.96
C PRO A 153 7.38 14.94 4.90
N GLY A 154 7.11 14.85 6.20
CA GLY A 154 7.88 15.51 7.27
C GLY A 154 7.43 16.94 7.59
N GLU A 155 6.44 17.49 6.88
CA GLU A 155 5.88 18.81 7.13
C GLU A 155 4.43 18.73 7.63
N ASP A 156 3.92 19.83 8.16
CA ASP A 156 2.53 20.01 8.58
C ASP A 156 1.64 20.49 7.42
N LEU A 157 0.40 20.00 7.40
CA LEU A 157 -0.67 20.37 6.47
C LEU A 157 -1.81 21.04 7.25
N SER A 158 -2.16 22.26 6.85
CA SER A 158 -3.27 23.02 7.45
C SER A 158 -4.52 22.96 6.56
N LEU A 159 -5.64 22.62 7.21
CA LEU A 159 -6.97 22.54 6.62
C LEU A 159 -7.91 23.51 7.33
N VAL A 160 -8.62 24.35 6.57
CA VAL A 160 -9.74 25.15 7.10
C VAL A 160 -11.01 24.40 6.77
N ILE A 161 -11.83 24.12 7.78
CA ILE A 161 -13.16 23.52 7.62
C ILE A 161 -14.17 24.62 7.90
N GLY A 162 -15.05 24.90 6.95
CA GLY A 162 -16.15 25.84 7.12
C GLY A 162 -17.48 25.14 7.06
N VAL A 163 -18.43 25.59 7.89
CA VAL A 163 -19.83 25.17 7.87
C VAL A 163 -20.77 26.37 7.98
N GLN A 164 -21.81 26.37 7.15
CA GLN A 164 -23.00 27.21 7.28
C GLN A 164 -24.04 26.39 8.04
N THR A 165 -24.29 26.75 9.30
CA THR A 165 -25.20 26.01 10.18
C THR A 165 -26.67 26.16 9.77
N ALA A 166 -27.02 27.32 9.17
CA ALA A 166 -28.40 27.70 8.86
C ALA A 166 -29.34 27.53 10.08
N GLY A 167 -28.84 27.80 11.28
CA GLY A 167 -29.59 27.68 12.54
C GLY A 167 -29.75 26.24 13.07
N LYS A 168 -29.05 25.25 12.48
CA LYS A 168 -29.17 23.84 12.85
C LYS A 168 -27.95 23.34 13.59
N LYS A 169 -28.20 22.51 14.60
CA LYS A 169 -27.18 21.70 15.25
C LYS A 169 -26.77 20.54 14.34
N GLY A 170 -25.53 20.11 14.45
CA GLY A 170 -25.03 18.96 13.71
C GLY A 170 -23.71 18.44 14.24
N LYS A 171 -23.18 17.41 13.56
CA LYS A 171 -21.86 16.86 13.84
C LYS A 171 -21.01 16.85 12.57
N ILE A 172 -19.75 17.25 12.70
CA ILE A 172 -18.72 17.12 11.66
C ILE A 172 -17.83 15.93 12.01
N TYR A 173 -17.45 15.15 11.00
CA TYR A 173 -16.33 14.21 11.12
C TYR A 173 -15.45 14.24 9.86
N LEU A 174 -14.15 14.07 10.07
CA LEU A 174 -13.13 14.13 9.05
C LEU A 174 -12.43 12.78 8.91
N LEU A 175 -12.32 12.30 7.67
CA LEU A 175 -11.79 10.99 7.31
C LEU A 175 -10.68 11.12 6.27
N SER A 176 -9.70 10.22 6.24
CA SER A 176 -8.67 10.13 5.19
C SER A 176 -8.65 8.73 4.55
N ASN A 177 -8.51 8.62 3.22
CA ASN A 177 -8.46 7.30 2.56
C ASN A 177 -7.06 6.68 2.51
N GLU A 178 -6.13 7.12 3.35
CA GLU A 178 -4.72 6.72 3.31
C GLU A 178 -4.52 5.21 3.50
N LYS A 179 -5.34 4.58 4.36
CA LYS A 179 -5.34 3.13 4.57
C LYS A 179 -5.65 2.36 3.29
N ALA A 180 -6.57 2.86 2.47
CA ALA A 180 -6.88 2.27 1.17
C ALA A 180 -5.74 2.48 0.15
N ALA A 181 -4.95 3.54 0.30
CA ALA A 181 -3.71 3.75 -0.44
C ALA A 181 -2.52 2.92 0.11
N GLY A 182 -2.70 2.24 1.25
CA GLY A 182 -1.63 1.49 1.92
C GLY A 182 -0.56 2.41 2.53
N LEU A 183 -1.01 3.58 3.00
CA LEU A 183 -0.24 4.61 3.68
C LEU A 183 -0.82 4.82 5.09
N ASP A 184 0.01 5.29 6.00
CA ASP A 184 -0.37 5.76 7.34
C ASP A 184 0.49 6.98 7.65
N GLY A 185 -0.01 8.16 7.29
CA GLY A 185 0.84 9.34 7.29
C GLY A 185 0.19 10.67 7.54
N PHE A 186 -1.13 10.77 7.69
CA PHE A 186 -1.74 11.95 8.28
C PHE A 186 -2.00 11.70 9.76
N LYS A 187 -1.20 12.35 10.62
CA LYS A 187 -1.42 12.34 12.07
C LYS A 187 -2.10 13.62 12.49
N PHE A 188 -3.17 13.52 13.27
CA PHE A 188 -3.81 14.68 13.85
C PHE A 188 -2.83 15.38 14.82
N ALA A 189 -2.52 16.65 14.56
CA ALA A 189 -1.65 17.45 15.43
C ALA A 189 -2.50 18.27 16.41
N ASN A 190 -3.35 19.15 15.90
CA ASN A 190 -4.29 19.93 16.70
C ASN A 190 -5.46 20.47 15.85
N GLN A 191 -6.47 20.96 16.56
CA GLN A 191 -7.62 21.66 16.00
C GLN A 191 -7.92 22.88 16.88
N THR A 192 -8.31 23.98 16.24
CA THR A 192 -8.79 25.18 16.95
C THR A 192 -10.21 24.96 17.46
N ALA A 193 -10.53 25.58 18.61
CA ALA A 193 -11.83 25.45 19.26
C ALA A 193 -12.42 26.85 19.58
N TYR A 194 -12.73 27.62 18.54
CA TYR A 194 -13.21 29.01 18.71
C TYR A 194 -14.62 29.08 19.31
N TYR A 195 -15.39 28.01 19.14
CA TYR A 195 -16.80 27.93 19.52
C TYR A 195 -17.01 26.93 20.67
N ASN A 196 -15.95 26.59 21.41
CA ASN A 196 -15.95 25.57 22.47
C ASN A 196 -16.41 24.19 21.98
N GLU A 197 -15.98 23.80 20.78
CA GLU A 197 -16.31 22.52 20.17
C GLU A 197 -15.82 21.34 21.04
N ASN A 198 -16.68 20.33 21.22
CA ASN A 198 -16.29 19.09 21.88
C ASN A 198 -15.60 18.15 20.87
N ILE A 199 -14.28 18.08 20.92
CA ILE A 199 -13.45 17.35 19.95
C ILE A 199 -13.28 15.89 20.39
N ASP A 200 -13.67 14.95 19.53
CA ASP A 200 -13.48 13.51 19.66
C ASP A 200 -12.53 12.99 18.57
N THR A 201 -11.31 12.62 18.96
CA THR A 201 -10.29 12.06 18.06
C THR A 201 -10.37 10.54 17.91
N LEU A 202 -11.16 9.85 18.75
CA LEU A 202 -11.27 8.38 18.82
C LEU A 202 -12.69 7.93 18.50
N VAL A 203 -13.26 8.51 17.45
CA VAL A 203 -14.65 8.25 17.05
C VAL A 203 -14.86 6.75 16.82
N LEU A 204 -15.73 6.13 17.61
CA LEU A 204 -16.09 4.72 17.42
C LEU A 204 -17.27 4.63 16.45
N ALA A 205 -17.16 3.79 15.41
CA ALA A 205 -18.22 3.62 14.40
C ALA A 205 -19.61 3.34 15.01
N ASN A 206 -19.67 2.56 16.09
CA ASN A 206 -20.92 2.22 16.77
C ASN A 206 -21.63 3.46 17.37
N ARG A 207 -20.88 4.51 17.74
CA ARG A 207 -21.44 5.76 18.27
C ARG A 207 -22.01 6.66 17.17
N LEU A 208 -21.63 6.43 15.90
CA LEU A 208 -22.12 7.19 14.74
C LEU A 208 -23.34 6.55 14.07
N GLN A 209 -23.67 5.30 14.38
CA GLN A 209 -24.74 4.57 13.69
C GLN A 209 -26.11 5.26 13.78
N GLY A 210 -26.45 5.84 14.94
CA GLY A 210 -27.67 6.61 15.12
C GLY A 210 -27.72 7.87 14.26
N LEU A 211 -26.57 8.55 14.09
CA LEU A 211 -26.44 9.72 13.22
C LEU A 211 -26.51 9.33 11.74
N TRP A 212 -25.94 8.20 11.34
CA TRP A 212 -26.04 7.73 9.95
C TRP A 212 -27.47 7.32 9.59
N ALA A 213 -28.23 6.80 10.55
CA ALA A 213 -29.62 6.43 10.36
C ALA A 213 -30.56 7.64 10.17
N SER A 214 -30.18 8.83 10.63
CA SER A 214 -30.97 10.05 10.42
C SER A 214 -30.79 10.64 9.02
N VAL A 215 -29.76 10.23 8.26
CA VAL A 215 -29.47 10.80 6.94
C VAL A 215 -30.50 10.36 5.89
N LYS A 216 -31.16 11.34 5.27
CA LYS A 216 -32.15 11.16 4.20
C LYS A 216 -31.56 11.40 2.82
N GLN A 217 -30.67 12.39 2.74
CA GLN A 217 -30.04 12.84 1.51
C GLN A 217 -28.61 13.28 1.82
N SER A 218 -27.71 13.11 0.85
CA SER A 218 -26.35 13.59 0.94
C SER A 218 -25.96 14.36 -0.31
N THR A 219 -25.45 15.57 -0.12
CA THR A 219 -24.79 16.35 -1.17
C THR A 219 -23.31 16.04 -1.15
N PHE A 220 -22.76 15.58 -2.27
CA PHE A 220 -21.35 15.29 -2.44
C PHE A 220 -20.71 16.39 -3.27
N THR A 221 -19.64 16.95 -2.73
CA THR A 221 -18.77 17.86 -3.48
C THR A 221 -17.35 17.37 -3.43
N LYS A 222 -16.65 17.53 -4.54
CA LYS A 222 -15.26 17.13 -4.64
C LYS A 222 -14.44 18.27 -5.22
N THR A 223 -13.37 18.60 -4.51
CA THR A 223 -12.46 19.69 -4.82
C THR A 223 -11.02 19.16 -4.81
N GLY A 224 -10.14 19.92 -5.41
CA GLY A 224 -8.70 19.70 -5.33
C GLY A 224 -7.99 21.03 -5.43
N SER A 225 -6.70 20.99 -5.71
CA SER A 225 -5.94 22.21 -6.06
C SER A 225 -5.49 22.11 -7.53
N PRO A 226 -5.98 22.97 -8.44
CA PRO A 226 -7.17 23.85 -8.31
C PRO A 226 -8.52 23.10 -8.17
N ASP A 227 -9.59 23.81 -7.80
CA ASP A 227 -10.92 23.23 -7.54
C ASP A 227 -11.52 22.54 -8.78
N TYR A 228 -12.16 21.39 -8.57
CA TYR A 228 -12.78 20.58 -9.62
C TYR A 228 -14.21 21.03 -9.94
N GLY A 229 -14.90 21.71 -9.01
CA GLY A 229 -16.29 22.14 -9.20
C GLY A 229 -17.30 21.00 -9.38
N ILE A 230 -16.99 19.80 -8.88
CA ILE A 230 -17.87 18.62 -8.97
C ILE A 230 -18.89 18.68 -7.84
N LYS A 231 -20.18 18.60 -8.19
CA LYS A 231 -21.30 18.50 -7.26
C LYS A 231 -22.27 17.41 -7.69
N GLU A 232 -22.49 16.44 -6.82
CA GLU A 232 -23.42 15.33 -7.00
C GLU A 232 -24.39 15.29 -5.81
N VAL A 233 -25.63 14.90 -6.05
CA VAL A 233 -26.65 14.75 -5.00
C VAL A 233 -27.14 13.32 -5.00
N SER A 234 -27.15 12.67 -3.85
CA SER A 234 -27.68 11.31 -3.69
C SER A 234 -28.75 11.26 -2.62
N THR A 235 -29.84 10.57 -2.92
CA THR A 235 -30.98 10.38 -2.02
C THR A 235 -31.02 8.92 -1.56
N PHE A 236 -31.20 8.69 -0.25
CA PHE A 236 -31.29 7.35 0.31
C PHE A 236 -32.77 6.92 0.42
N GLN A 237 -33.08 5.71 -0.04
CA GLN A 237 -34.45 5.19 -0.04
C GLN A 237 -34.90 4.70 1.35
N ASN A 238 -33.94 4.31 2.20
CA ASN A 238 -34.20 3.88 3.57
C ASN A 238 -32.99 4.14 4.49
N GLN A 239 -33.23 4.14 5.81
CA GLN A 239 -32.20 4.40 6.83
C GLN A 239 -31.05 3.39 6.76
N GLN A 240 -31.34 2.12 6.47
CA GLN A 240 -30.31 1.08 6.40
C GLN A 240 -29.33 1.31 5.25
N GLN A 241 -29.80 1.86 4.12
CA GLN A 241 -28.96 2.22 2.99
C GLN A 241 -27.96 3.32 3.36
N ALA A 242 -28.42 4.36 4.08
CA ALA A 242 -27.56 5.42 4.58
C ALA A 242 -26.53 4.89 5.58
N VAL A 243 -26.98 4.09 6.56
CA VAL A 243 -26.09 3.43 7.54
C VAL A 243 -25.03 2.58 6.86
N ASN A 244 -25.41 1.76 5.88
CA ASN A 244 -24.47 0.91 5.16
C ASN A 244 -23.44 1.75 4.38
N TYR A 245 -23.89 2.80 3.70
CA TYR A 245 -23.01 3.71 2.96
C TYR A 245 -21.95 4.37 3.85
N PHE A 246 -22.37 5.03 4.94
CA PHE A 246 -21.42 5.71 5.83
C PHE A 246 -20.57 4.73 6.62
N LYS A 247 -21.08 3.53 6.93
CA LYS A 247 -20.28 2.45 7.53
C LYS A 247 -19.19 1.95 6.59
N GLU A 248 -19.48 1.79 5.30
CA GLU A 248 -18.48 1.44 4.28
C GLU A 248 -17.45 2.55 4.09
N LEU A 249 -17.90 3.80 4.02
CA LEU A 249 -17.02 4.98 3.98
C LEU A 249 -16.11 5.01 5.20
N TYR A 250 -16.65 4.84 6.41
CA TYR A 250 -15.87 4.82 7.64
C TYR A 250 -14.88 3.65 7.70
N ALA A 251 -15.30 2.45 7.30
CA ALA A 251 -14.44 1.26 7.31
C ALA A 251 -13.27 1.34 6.32
N ALA A 252 -13.45 2.08 5.21
CA ALA A 252 -12.44 2.27 4.18
C ALA A 252 -11.44 3.40 4.49
N TYR A 253 -11.71 4.24 5.50
CA TYR A 253 -10.95 5.45 5.81
C TYR A 253 -10.42 5.42 7.25
N ASN A 254 -9.40 6.23 7.54
CA ASN A 254 -8.98 6.53 8.91
C ASN A 254 -9.79 7.73 9.42
N SER A 255 -10.20 7.70 10.68
CA SER A 255 -10.81 8.86 11.34
C SER A 255 -9.72 9.81 11.82
N LEU A 256 -9.87 11.09 11.47
CA LEU A 256 -8.95 12.14 11.92
C LEU A 256 -9.51 12.86 13.15
N THR A 257 -10.77 13.29 13.09
CA THR A 257 -11.46 13.99 14.18
C THR A 257 -12.97 13.99 13.94
N ALA A 258 -13.76 14.17 15.00
CA ALA A 258 -15.15 14.61 14.93
C ALA A 258 -15.46 15.62 16.03
N TYR A 259 -16.41 16.51 15.76
CA TYR A 259 -16.84 17.51 16.73
C TYR A 259 -18.26 17.98 16.45
N ASP A 260 -18.91 18.52 17.48
CA ASP A 260 -20.26 19.05 17.41
C ASP A 260 -20.27 20.51 16.93
N VAL A 261 -21.31 20.87 16.19
CA VAL A 261 -21.56 22.22 15.67
C VAL A 261 -22.86 22.72 16.28
N GLU A 262 -22.77 23.83 17.00
CA GLU A 262 -23.90 24.44 17.71
C GLU A 262 -24.27 25.78 17.06
N PRO A 263 -25.51 25.97 16.59
CA PRO A 263 -25.90 27.15 15.81
C PRO A 263 -25.91 28.45 16.62
N SER A 264 -25.93 28.36 17.96
CA SER A 264 -25.89 29.51 18.88
C SER A 264 -24.63 30.35 18.77
N HIS A 265 -23.55 29.78 18.21
CA HIS A 265 -22.27 30.47 18.05
C HIS A 265 -22.13 31.28 16.76
N GLY A 266 -23.06 31.12 15.81
CA GLY A 266 -23.06 31.85 14.55
C GLY A 266 -23.58 31.01 13.38
N GLU A 267 -24.00 31.70 12.32
CA GLU A 267 -24.42 31.04 11.07
C GLU A 267 -23.24 30.44 10.30
N GLN A 268 -22.09 31.13 10.29
CA GLN A 268 -20.85 30.67 9.70
C GLN A 268 -19.86 30.32 10.82
N GLN A 269 -19.33 29.11 10.74
CA GLN A 269 -18.35 28.61 11.71
C GLN A 269 -17.19 27.97 10.97
N PHE A 270 -15.99 28.28 11.41
CA PHE A 270 -14.76 27.76 10.84
C PHE A 270 -13.91 27.07 11.91
N SER A 271 -13.28 25.95 11.55
CA SER A 271 -12.31 25.26 12.40
C SER A 271 -11.04 25.00 11.60
N LEU A 272 -9.89 25.30 12.19
CA LEU A 272 -8.59 25.04 11.59
C LEU A 272 -8.01 23.74 12.16
N ILE A 273 -7.65 22.82 11.27
CA ILE A 273 -7.08 21.53 11.62
C ILE A 273 -5.69 21.41 11.03
N ASN A 274 -4.71 21.03 11.86
CA ASN A 274 -3.36 20.75 11.41
C ASN A 274 -3.08 19.25 11.50
N LEU A 275 -2.49 18.72 10.43
CA LEU A 275 -2.11 17.33 10.30
C LEU A 275 -0.60 17.25 10.07
N ASP A 276 0.09 16.42 10.83
CA ASP A 276 1.50 16.10 10.59
C ASP A 276 1.60 15.03 9.49
N VAL A 277 2.36 15.33 8.43
CA VAL A 277 2.62 14.37 7.35
C VAL A 277 3.84 13.53 7.72
N THR A 278 3.69 12.23 7.92
CA THR A 278 4.80 11.37 8.34
C THR A 278 5.85 11.22 7.22
N PRO A 279 7.15 11.01 7.57
CA PRO A 279 8.18 10.70 6.59
C PRO A 279 7.90 9.43 5.76
N ASP A 280 7.15 8.46 6.29
CA ASP A 280 6.79 7.22 5.57
C ASP A 280 5.92 7.47 4.33
N MET A 281 5.26 8.63 4.23
CA MET A 281 4.58 9.08 3.01
C MET A 281 5.54 9.25 1.81
N LEU A 282 6.86 9.35 2.04
CA LEU A 282 7.89 9.42 0.98
C LEU A 282 7.85 8.24 -0.01
N VAL A 283 7.31 7.09 0.41
CA VAL A 283 7.31 5.87 -0.39
C VAL A 283 6.39 6.00 -1.63
N ASP A 284 5.44 6.94 -1.62
CA ASP A 284 4.42 7.07 -2.68
C ASP A 284 4.06 8.52 -3.05
N THR A 285 5.06 9.33 -3.43
CA THR A 285 4.90 10.75 -3.80
C THR A 285 4.20 11.00 -5.14
N ASN A 286 3.59 9.97 -5.71
CA ASN A 286 2.75 10.05 -6.90
C ASN A 286 1.27 9.83 -6.59
N ALA A 287 0.94 9.49 -5.33
CA ALA A 287 -0.41 9.18 -4.91
C ALA A 287 -1.22 10.45 -4.61
N ILE A 288 -2.52 10.31 -4.81
CA ILE A 288 -3.54 11.27 -4.35
C ILE A 288 -4.25 10.65 -3.14
N VAL A 289 -4.20 11.34 -2.00
CA VAL A 289 -5.00 10.99 -0.83
C VAL A 289 -6.20 11.95 -0.78
N THR A 290 -7.37 11.42 -0.51
CA THR A 290 -8.60 12.18 -0.36
C THR A 290 -8.92 12.32 1.12
N VAL A 291 -9.03 13.56 1.57
CA VAL A 291 -9.61 13.91 2.86
C VAL A 291 -11.10 14.16 2.66
N THR A 292 -11.94 13.44 3.38
CA THR A 292 -13.41 13.52 3.29
C THR A 292 -13.93 14.11 4.59
N GLY A 293 -14.53 15.29 4.53
CA GLY A 293 -15.35 15.81 5.62
C GLY A 293 -16.80 15.46 5.40
N VAL A 294 -17.51 15.19 6.50
CA VAL A 294 -18.95 14.98 6.48
C VAL A 294 -19.58 15.83 7.59
N PHE A 295 -20.52 16.68 7.21
CA PHE A 295 -21.39 17.42 8.11
C PHE A 295 -22.79 16.80 8.09
N ILE A 296 -23.29 16.36 9.25
CA ILE A 296 -24.65 15.84 9.41
C ILE A 296 -25.42 16.78 10.35
N PRO A 297 -26.29 17.63 9.81
CA PRO A 297 -27.27 18.39 10.60
C PRO A 297 -28.42 17.50 11.10
N GLU A 298 -29.14 17.96 12.13
CA GLU A 298 -30.25 17.23 12.76
C GLU A 298 -31.43 16.90 11.82
N ASP A 299 -31.59 17.64 10.71
CA ASP A 299 -32.67 17.39 9.74
C ASP A 299 -32.41 16.17 8.82
N GLY A 300 -31.17 15.64 8.86
CA GLY A 300 -30.73 14.50 8.06
C GLY A 300 -30.25 14.83 6.65
N LEU A 301 -30.00 16.11 6.33
CA LEU A 301 -29.45 16.53 5.03
C LEU A 301 -27.92 16.62 5.12
N ALA A 302 -27.24 15.48 4.94
CA ALA A 302 -25.79 15.43 5.06
C ALA A 302 -25.09 16.18 3.92
N ASN A 303 -23.95 16.81 4.24
CA ASN A 303 -23.08 17.45 3.27
C ASN A 303 -21.69 16.84 3.37
N VAL A 304 -21.20 16.30 2.26
CA VAL A 304 -19.92 15.63 2.15
C VAL A 304 -19.02 16.44 1.23
N HIS A 305 -17.82 16.73 1.70
CA HIS A 305 -16.81 17.44 0.93
C HIS A 305 -15.51 16.63 0.88
N GLN A 306 -15.05 16.33 -0.32
CA GLN A 306 -13.84 15.54 -0.58
C GLN A 306 -12.75 16.42 -1.19
N VAL A 307 -11.61 16.52 -0.52
CA VAL A 307 -10.44 17.25 -1.00
C VAL A 307 -9.37 16.25 -1.41
N ASP A 308 -8.98 16.27 -2.68
CA ASP A 308 -7.83 15.51 -3.18
C ASP A 308 -6.53 16.27 -2.86
N ILE A 309 -5.64 15.60 -2.11
CA ILE A 309 -4.36 16.10 -1.65
C ILE A 309 -3.25 15.26 -2.29
N PRO A 310 -2.54 15.79 -3.30
CA PRO A 310 -1.34 15.15 -3.84
C PRO A 310 -0.23 15.10 -2.79
N ILE A 311 0.49 13.97 -2.73
CA ILE A 311 1.71 13.86 -1.91
C ILE A 311 2.89 14.28 -2.77
N VAL A 312 3.66 15.31 -2.40
CA VAL A 312 4.79 15.83 -3.18
C VAL A 312 6.10 15.74 -2.40
N LYS A 313 7.25 15.57 -3.08
CA LYS A 313 8.58 15.69 -2.44
C LYS A 313 9.05 17.15 -2.43
N SER A 314 8.79 17.84 -3.53
CA SER A 314 9.14 19.23 -3.76
C SER A 314 7.95 19.90 -4.45
N HIS A 315 7.90 21.22 -4.40
CA HIS A 315 6.88 21.99 -5.10
C HIS A 315 7.14 21.95 -6.61
N ASP A 316 6.58 20.93 -7.27
CA ASP A 316 6.56 20.80 -8.73
C ASP A 316 5.13 21.01 -9.25
N PRO A 317 4.87 22.10 -9.98
CA PRO A 317 3.56 22.43 -10.52
C PRO A 317 3.18 21.56 -11.74
N ASN A 318 4.18 20.97 -12.40
CA ASN A 318 4.03 20.16 -13.60
C ASN A 318 4.07 18.68 -13.20
N LYS A 319 2.94 18.16 -12.73
CA LYS A 319 2.87 16.86 -12.05
C LYS A 319 1.80 15.93 -12.59
N MET A 320 2.12 14.66 -12.70
CA MET A 320 1.16 13.56 -12.88
C MET A 320 1.00 12.78 -11.58
N SER A 321 -0.24 12.63 -11.13
CA SER A 321 -0.60 11.87 -9.93
C SER A 321 -1.66 10.82 -10.25
N ILE A 322 -1.75 9.77 -9.44
CA ILE A 322 -2.60 8.62 -9.71
C ILE A 322 -3.30 8.07 -8.46
N LYS A 323 -4.52 7.57 -8.65
CA LYS A 323 -5.32 6.87 -7.64
C LYS A 323 -6.04 5.65 -8.25
N PRO A 324 -5.95 4.44 -7.67
CA PRO A 324 -5.08 4.07 -6.56
C PRO A 324 -3.61 3.87 -7.03
N ALA A 325 -2.64 4.36 -6.26
CA ALA A 325 -1.22 4.09 -6.52
C ALA A 325 -0.81 2.66 -6.14
N ARG A 326 -1.51 2.05 -5.17
CA ARG A 326 -1.31 0.66 -4.74
C ARG A 326 -2.57 -0.17 -4.95
N MET A 327 -2.40 -1.38 -5.47
CA MET A 327 -3.50 -2.31 -5.71
C MET A 327 -3.27 -3.66 -5.04
N ASN A 328 -4.35 -4.30 -4.59
CA ASN A 328 -4.28 -5.68 -4.13
C ASN A 328 -4.39 -6.64 -5.32
N TYR A 329 -3.41 -7.52 -5.47
CA TYR A 329 -3.37 -8.51 -6.57
C TYR A 329 -4.41 -9.62 -6.42
N ARG A 330 -4.88 -9.93 -5.20
CA ARG A 330 -5.79 -11.06 -4.94
C ARG A 330 -7.19 -10.84 -5.53
N PHE A 331 -7.67 -9.59 -5.55
CA PHE A 331 -9.05 -9.25 -5.95
C PHE A 331 -9.13 -8.65 -7.36
N GLN A 332 -8.31 -9.17 -8.26
CA GLN A 332 -8.05 -8.58 -9.58
C GLN A 332 -9.01 -9.05 -10.68
N LYS A 333 -10.06 -9.81 -10.34
CA LYS A 333 -10.99 -10.45 -11.30
C LYS A 333 -11.84 -9.48 -12.15
N LYS A 334 -11.77 -8.17 -11.88
CA LYS A 334 -12.53 -7.13 -12.58
C LYS A 334 -11.58 -6.02 -13.02
N ARG A 335 -11.98 -5.30 -14.07
CA ARG A 335 -11.34 -4.04 -14.45
C ARG A 335 -11.38 -3.09 -13.25
N LYS A 336 -10.28 -2.37 -13.06
CA LYS A 336 -10.16 -1.37 -11.99
C LYS A 336 -10.12 0.00 -12.64
N THR A 337 -10.85 0.95 -12.06
CA THR A 337 -10.78 2.35 -12.46
C THR A 337 -9.53 2.97 -11.88
N MET A 338 -8.74 3.62 -12.73
CA MET A 338 -7.57 4.41 -12.38
C MET A 338 -7.91 5.87 -12.67
N THR A 339 -7.83 6.70 -11.63
CA THR A 339 -7.98 8.15 -11.74
C THR A 339 -6.61 8.78 -11.87
N TYR A 340 -6.42 9.57 -12.91
CA TYR A 340 -5.20 10.32 -13.16
C TYR A 340 -5.48 11.81 -13.06
N LYS A 341 -4.54 12.54 -12.45
CA LYS A 341 -4.53 13.99 -12.44
C LYS A 341 -3.23 14.47 -13.06
N VAL A 342 -3.34 15.27 -14.12
CA VAL A 342 -2.19 15.98 -14.71
C VAL A 342 -2.34 17.45 -14.36
N GLN A 343 -1.33 18.02 -13.73
CA GLN A 343 -1.21 19.42 -13.36
C GLN A 343 -0.11 20.04 -14.18
N PHE A 344 -0.30 21.28 -14.58
CA PHE A 344 0.67 22.05 -15.34
C PHE A 344 0.56 23.53 -14.98
N GLN A 345 1.62 24.30 -15.20
CA GLN A 345 1.62 25.73 -14.95
C GLN A 345 2.44 26.44 -16.02
N ASN A 346 1.84 27.47 -16.61
CA ASN A 346 2.50 28.34 -17.58
C ASN A 346 3.47 29.28 -16.84
N ASP A 347 4.76 29.19 -17.16
CA ASP A 347 5.81 30.03 -16.59
C ASP A 347 6.29 31.16 -17.51
N GLY A 348 5.66 31.33 -18.68
CA GLY A 348 5.96 32.42 -19.59
C GLY A 348 5.54 33.81 -19.10
N GLU A 349 5.91 34.84 -19.87
CA GLU A 349 5.45 36.22 -19.65
C GLU A 349 4.05 36.50 -20.23
N GLY A 350 3.57 35.64 -21.12
CA GLY A 350 2.28 35.79 -21.81
C GLY A 350 1.36 34.59 -21.64
N ASP A 351 0.09 34.80 -21.99
CA ASP A 351 -0.94 33.78 -21.92
C ASP A 351 -0.67 32.63 -22.89
N ALA A 352 -0.68 31.40 -22.38
CA ALA A 352 -0.63 30.21 -23.21
C ALA A 352 -1.99 29.98 -23.85
N LYS A 353 -2.02 29.87 -25.19
CA LYS A 353 -3.25 29.68 -25.96
C LYS A 353 -3.51 28.23 -26.33
N ASN A 354 -2.44 27.49 -26.56
CA ASN A 354 -2.51 26.07 -26.88
C ASN A 354 -1.73 25.30 -25.83
N VAL A 355 -2.39 24.38 -25.15
CA VAL A 355 -1.74 23.48 -24.20
C VAL A 355 -2.01 22.05 -24.63
N ARG A 356 -0.95 21.33 -25.01
CA ARG A 356 -1.04 19.93 -25.42
C ARG A 356 -0.40 19.03 -24.38
N LEU A 357 -1.14 18.05 -23.92
CA LEU A 357 -0.74 17.04 -22.96
C LEU A 357 -0.61 15.70 -23.68
N GLU A 358 0.62 15.23 -23.85
CA GLU A 358 0.89 13.91 -24.44
C GLU A 358 1.18 12.92 -23.31
N MET A 359 0.16 12.16 -22.94
CA MET A 359 0.18 11.23 -21.82
C MET A 359 0.59 9.84 -22.30
N ARG A 360 1.76 9.39 -21.83
CA ARG A 360 2.24 8.04 -22.09
C ARG A 360 1.74 7.12 -20.97
N ILE A 361 0.61 6.48 -21.25
CA ILE A 361 -0.07 5.55 -20.33
C ILE A 361 0.30 4.11 -20.73
N PRO A 362 0.59 3.21 -19.77
CA PRO A 362 1.03 1.84 -20.04
C PRO A 362 -0.08 0.99 -20.68
N ASP A 363 0.32 -0.04 -21.41
CA ASP A 363 -0.61 -0.91 -22.18
C ASP A 363 -1.53 -1.74 -21.28
N GLU A 364 -1.19 -1.90 -20.00
CA GLU A 364 -2.07 -2.46 -18.96
C GLU A 364 -3.39 -1.70 -18.81
N ILE A 365 -3.49 -0.49 -19.35
CA ILE A 365 -4.65 0.39 -19.27
C ILE A 365 -5.33 0.48 -20.63
N VAL A 366 -6.65 0.34 -20.60
CA VAL A 366 -7.49 0.35 -21.79
C VAL A 366 -7.81 1.81 -22.15
N LYS A 367 -6.97 2.42 -22.98
CA LYS A 367 -6.98 3.86 -23.26
C LYS A 367 -8.30 4.38 -23.87
N ASN A 368 -9.06 3.53 -24.56
CA ASN A 368 -10.38 3.87 -25.12
C ASN A 368 -11.49 4.03 -24.07
N THR A 369 -11.23 3.70 -22.81
CA THR A 369 -12.16 3.92 -21.68
C THR A 369 -11.98 5.27 -21.01
N PHE A 370 -11.24 6.18 -21.66
CA PHE A 370 -11.01 7.54 -21.18
C PHE A 370 -12.32 8.26 -20.88
N LYS A 371 -12.43 8.77 -19.65
CA LYS A 371 -13.54 9.60 -19.20
C LYS A 371 -12.99 10.83 -18.51
N LEU A 372 -13.17 11.99 -19.12
CA LEU A 372 -12.84 13.28 -18.50
C LEU A 372 -13.80 13.54 -17.34
N LYS A 373 -13.27 13.96 -16.19
CA LYS A 373 -14.05 14.25 -14.98
C LYS A 373 -14.09 15.73 -14.65
N ALA A 374 -12.94 16.38 -14.74
CA ALA A 374 -12.81 17.81 -14.51
C ALA A 374 -11.57 18.32 -15.26
N LEU A 375 -11.59 19.61 -15.57
CA LEU A 375 -10.49 20.28 -16.25
C LEU A 375 -10.48 21.77 -15.87
N TYR A 376 -9.30 22.38 -15.92
CA TYR A 376 -9.13 23.81 -15.83
C TYR A 376 -7.96 24.26 -16.73
N PRO A 377 -8.06 25.38 -17.47
CA PRO A 377 -9.20 26.31 -17.54
C PRO A 377 -10.48 25.68 -18.09
N LYS A 378 -11.63 26.01 -17.49
CA LYS A 378 -12.92 25.43 -17.90
C LYS A 378 -13.24 25.81 -19.35
N CYS A 379 -13.54 24.80 -20.17
CA CYS A 379 -13.90 24.93 -21.58
C CYS A 379 -14.67 23.69 -22.03
N ASP A 380 -15.43 23.83 -23.12
CA ASP A 380 -16.21 22.74 -23.72
C ASP A 380 -15.42 21.96 -24.78
N SER A 381 -15.95 20.82 -25.24
CA SER A 381 -15.34 20.07 -26.34
C SER A 381 -15.35 20.92 -27.61
N CYS A 382 -14.31 20.79 -28.45
CA CYS A 382 -14.26 21.44 -29.76
C CYS A 382 -15.30 20.89 -30.77
N ASP A 383 -16.11 19.91 -30.37
CA ASP A 383 -17.25 19.41 -31.16
C ASP A 383 -18.54 20.22 -30.94
N THR A 384 -18.56 21.15 -29.97
CA THR A 384 -19.69 22.07 -29.77
C THR A 384 -19.51 23.33 -30.62
N ASP A 385 -20.55 24.16 -30.75
CA ASP A 385 -20.51 25.45 -31.49
C ASP A 385 -19.60 26.52 -30.83
N ALA A 386 -18.73 26.13 -29.89
CA ALA A 386 -17.79 27.02 -29.23
C ALA A 386 -16.75 27.56 -30.24
N SER A 387 -16.86 28.84 -30.57
CA SER A 387 -15.95 29.50 -31.52
C SER A 387 -14.54 29.75 -30.99
N ARG A 388 -14.34 29.73 -29.66
CA ARG A 388 -13.07 29.96 -28.96
C ARG A 388 -13.02 29.22 -27.62
N GLY A 389 -11.83 28.79 -27.19
CA GLY A 389 -11.61 28.14 -25.90
C GLY A 389 -12.29 26.79 -25.80
N CYS A 390 -11.68 25.75 -26.39
CA CYS A 390 -12.21 24.39 -26.40
C CYS A 390 -11.12 23.34 -26.16
N TYR A 391 -11.52 22.11 -25.85
CA TYR A 391 -10.61 20.98 -25.76
C TYR A 391 -10.94 19.85 -26.75
N ARG A 392 -9.93 19.06 -27.12
CA ARG A 392 -10.12 17.80 -27.84
C ARG A 392 -9.13 16.74 -27.34
N TYR A 393 -9.47 15.47 -27.49
CA TYR A 393 -8.55 14.38 -27.17
C TYR A 393 -8.57 13.31 -28.25
N TYR A 394 -7.44 12.63 -28.44
CA TYR A 394 -7.29 11.57 -29.44
C TYR A 394 -6.11 10.65 -29.08
N LEU A 395 -6.07 9.47 -29.69
CA LEU A 395 -4.96 8.53 -29.56
C LEU A 395 -4.05 8.63 -30.79
N LYS A 396 -2.75 8.75 -30.58
CA LYS A 396 -1.74 8.60 -31.64
C LYS A 396 -1.54 7.13 -32.00
N GLU A 397 -0.93 6.88 -33.16
CA GLU A 397 -0.59 5.53 -33.64
C GLU A 397 0.33 4.77 -32.68
N ASP A 398 1.23 5.49 -31.99
CA ASP A 398 2.13 4.93 -30.96
C ASP A 398 1.43 4.60 -29.63
N GLY A 399 0.12 4.83 -29.54
CA GLY A 399 -0.70 4.60 -28.35
C GLY A 399 -0.58 5.68 -27.28
N THR A 400 -0.02 6.85 -27.60
CA THR A 400 -0.01 8.02 -26.71
C THR A 400 -1.38 8.69 -26.69
N LEU A 401 -1.91 8.98 -25.50
CA LEU A 401 -3.17 9.71 -25.34
C LEU A 401 -2.87 11.21 -25.33
N VAL A 402 -3.44 11.94 -26.29
CA VAL A 402 -3.25 13.39 -26.42
C VAL A 402 -4.50 14.09 -25.95
N PHE A 403 -4.33 15.07 -25.06
CA PHE A 403 -5.36 16.04 -24.69
C PHE A 403 -4.88 17.43 -25.11
N HIS A 404 -5.70 18.19 -25.83
CA HIS A 404 -5.31 19.46 -26.41
C HIS A 404 -6.33 20.54 -26.08
N PHE A 405 -5.91 21.52 -25.28
CA PHE A 405 -6.59 22.80 -25.10
C PHE A 405 -6.25 23.72 -26.28
N LYS A 406 -7.28 24.28 -26.91
CA LYS A 406 -7.17 25.14 -28.07
C LYS A 406 -7.81 26.50 -27.78
N ASP A 407 -7.08 27.57 -28.13
CA ASP A 407 -7.54 28.96 -28.00
C ASP A 407 -8.01 29.32 -26.58
N ILE A 408 -7.34 28.80 -25.56
CA ILE A 408 -7.58 29.15 -24.15
C ILE A 408 -6.78 30.40 -23.75
N ALA A 409 -7.00 30.91 -22.55
CA ALA A 409 -6.15 31.94 -21.95
C ALA A 409 -5.68 31.43 -20.58
N LEU A 410 -4.43 30.95 -20.53
CA LEU A 410 -3.79 30.55 -19.29
C LEU A 410 -2.65 31.52 -18.96
N PRO A 411 -2.84 32.43 -17.99
CA PRO A 411 -1.84 33.43 -17.62
C PRO A 411 -0.49 32.81 -17.26
N GLY A 412 0.59 33.48 -17.64
CA GLY A 412 1.95 33.03 -17.35
C GLY A 412 2.52 33.70 -16.10
N THR A 413 3.18 32.96 -15.21
CA THR A 413 3.61 33.46 -13.89
C THR A 413 4.46 34.73 -13.87
N ALA A 414 5.12 35.07 -14.99
CA ALA A 414 5.94 36.27 -15.09
C ALA A 414 5.16 37.54 -15.51
N ALA A 415 3.86 37.44 -15.75
CA ALA A 415 3.03 38.60 -16.08
C ALA A 415 2.88 39.55 -14.87
N LYS A 416 2.93 40.87 -15.13
CA LYS A 416 3.01 41.91 -14.10
C LYS A 416 1.71 42.16 -13.35
N ASP A 417 0.60 41.68 -13.88
CA ASP A 417 -0.77 41.88 -13.43
C ASP A 417 -1.36 40.69 -12.66
N ILE A 418 -0.58 39.63 -12.46
CA ILE A 418 -1.03 38.44 -11.73
C ILE A 418 -1.08 38.72 -10.23
N THR A 419 -2.29 38.71 -9.70
CA THR A 419 -2.57 38.81 -8.26
C THR A 419 -2.76 37.44 -7.61
N ASP A 420 -3.24 36.44 -8.37
CA ASP A 420 -3.40 35.06 -7.93
C ASP A 420 -2.51 34.11 -8.74
N MET A 421 -1.52 33.55 -8.07
CA MET A 421 -0.58 32.61 -8.68
C MET A 421 -1.23 31.28 -9.08
N ASP A 422 -2.34 30.87 -8.46
CA ASP A 422 -3.01 29.62 -8.82
C ASP A 422 -3.77 29.73 -10.15
N SER A 423 -4.14 30.93 -10.59
CA SER A 423 -4.77 31.19 -11.89
C SER A 423 -3.87 30.86 -13.09
N THR A 424 -2.55 30.76 -12.88
CA THR A 424 -1.56 30.36 -13.91
C THR A 424 -1.45 28.83 -14.09
N LYS A 425 -2.13 28.07 -13.23
CA LYS A 425 -2.08 26.61 -13.20
C LYS A 425 -3.28 26.03 -13.93
N GLY A 426 -3.04 24.98 -14.71
CA GLY A 426 -4.07 24.16 -15.33
C GLY A 426 -4.05 22.72 -14.81
N PHE A 427 -5.14 22.00 -15.01
CA PHE A 427 -5.18 20.56 -14.76
C PHE A 427 -6.20 19.84 -15.64
N ILE A 428 -6.00 18.53 -15.76
CA ILE A 428 -7.05 17.59 -16.18
C ILE A 428 -7.14 16.45 -15.17
N LEU A 429 -8.38 16.04 -14.86
CA LEU A 429 -8.71 14.89 -14.04
C LEU A 429 -9.53 13.93 -14.90
N PHE A 430 -9.06 12.69 -15.04
CA PHE A 430 -9.72 11.70 -15.88
C PHE A 430 -9.62 10.29 -15.31
N GLU A 431 -10.53 9.43 -15.75
CA GLU A 431 -10.58 8.02 -15.40
C GLU A 431 -10.34 7.14 -16.62
N VAL A 432 -9.64 6.02 -16.39
CA VAL A 432 -9.40 4.96 -17.36
C VAL A 432 -9.47 3.60 -16.67
N GLU A 433 -9.89 2.57 -17.37
CA GLU A 433 -9.98 1.20 -16.85
C GLU A 433 -8.74 0.38 -17.15
N THR A 434 -8.36 -0.49 -16.21
CA THR A 434 -7.33 -1.51 -16.43
C THR A 434 -7.84 -2.70 -17.23
N GLN A 435 -6.92 -3.45 -17.83
CA GLN A 435 -7.22 -4.77 -18.37
C GLN A 435 -7.69 -5.74 -17.26
N LYS A 436 -8.51 -6.73 -17.62
CA LYS A 436 -9.10 -7.70 -16.66
C LYS A 436 -8.05 -8.50 -15.88
N LYS A 437 -6.89 -8.78 -16.46
CA LYS A 437 -5.80 -9.56 -15.83
C LYS A 437 -4.50 -8.80 -15.98
N LEU A 438 -3.93 -8.38 -14.87
CA LEU A 438 -2.73 -7.58 -14.78
C LEU A 438 -1.63 -8.50 -14.28
N LYS A 439 -0.42 -8.27 -14.75
CA LYS A 439 0.77 -8.94 -14.21
C LYS A 439 1.16 -8.23 -12.91
N ASN A 440 1.64 -8.95 -11.91
CA ASN A 440 2.10 -8.37 -10.65
C ASN A 440 3.44 -7.62 -10.83
N LYS A 441 3.42 -6.57 -11.64
CA LYS A 441 4.53 -5.67 -11.91
C LYS A 441 4.08 -4.24 -11.70
N SER A 442 5.03 -3.36 -11.42
CA SER A 442 4.76 -1.93 -11.48
C SER A 442 4.58 -1.48 -12.93
N PHE A 443 3.78 -0.45 -13.12
CA PHE A 443 3.64 0.22 -14.40
C PHE A 443 3.66 1.73 -14.18
N ASP A 444 4.28 2.42 -15.13
CA ASP A 444 4.64 3.82 -15.03
C ASP A 444 3.90 4.63 -16.09
N ALA A 445 3.46 5.83 -15.71
CA ALA A 445 2.85 6.80 -16.59
C ALA A 445 3.50 8.18 -16.40
N TYR A 446 3.61 8.96 -17.47
CA TYR A 446 4.06 10.35 -17.40
C TYR A 446 3.40 11.17 -18.51
N THR A 447 3.50 12.49 -18.41
CA THR A 447 2.97 13.41 -19.41
C THR A 447 4.06 14.34 -19.92
N ASN A 448 4.09 14.55 -21.24
CA ASN A 448 4.83 15.64 -21.86
C ASN A 448 3.86 16.80 -22.12
N ILE A 449 4.14 17.96 -21.55
CA ILE A 449 3.30 19.16 -21.61
C ILE A 449 3.94 20.14 -22.60
N TYR A 450 3.18 20.55 -23.61
CA TYR A 450 3.61 21.55 -24.58
C TYR A 450 2.78 22.81 -24.37
N PHE A 451 3.45 23.95 -24.22
CA PHE A 451 2.84 25.27 -24.21
C PHE A 451 3.13 25.95 -25.55
N ASP A 452 2.07 26.25 -26.31
CA ASP A 452 2.13 26.78 -27.66
C ASP A 452 3.15 26.03 -28.54
N ASN A 453 4.21 26.70 -28.98
CA ASN A 453 5.26 26.14 -29.83
C ASN A 453 6.55 25.77 -29.08
N ASN A 454 6.50 25.74 -27.75
CA ASN A 454 7.68 25.45 -26.93
C ASN A 454 7.98 23.94 -26.84
N PRO A 455 9.24 23.56 -26.58
CA PRO A 455 9.62 22.19 -26.27
C PRO A 455 8.83 21.63 -25.07
N PRO A 456 8.62 20.30 -25.00
CA PRO A 456 7.81 19.72 -23.95
C PRO A 456 8.50 19.75 -22.59
N ILE A 457 7.71 20.05 -21.56
CA ILE A 457 8.07 19.85 -20.16
C ILE A 457 7.54 18.49 -19.73
N LYS A 458 8.44 17.61 -19.26
CA LYS A 458 8.07 16.27 -18.81
C LYS A 458 7.76 16.28 -17.32
N THR A 459 6.60 15.72 -16.94
CA THR A 459 6.21 15.57 -15.53
C THR A 459 7.05 14.51 -14.81
N ASN A 460 6.89 14.41 -13.49
CA ASN A 460 7.25 13.20 -12.75
C ASN A 460 6.62 11.93 -13.36
N THR A 461 7.19 10.78 -12.99
CA THR A 461 6.66 9.47 -13.38
C THR A 461 5.72 8.96 -12.29
N ALA A 462 4.43 8.85 -12.60
CA ALA A 462 3.42 8.24 -11.75
C ALA A 462 3.48 6.72 -11.85
N THR A 463 3.88 6.05 -10.77
CA THR A 463 4.01 4.59 -10.72
C THR A 463 2.87 3.94 -9.96
N THR A 464 2.19 2.97 -10.57
CA THR A 464 1.30 2.05 -9.85
C THR A 464 2.05 0.80 -9.46
N ARG A 465 1.79 0.29 -8.25
CA ARG A 465 2.39 -0.95 -7.73
C ARG A 465 1.32 -1.85 -7.11
N PHE A 466 1.64 -3.13 -6.99
CA PHE A 466 0.82 -4.03 -6.17
C PHE A 466 1.35 -4.09 -4.74
N LEU A 467 0.43 -4.27 -3.78
CA LEU A 467 0.78 -4.55 -2.40
C LEU A 467 1.54 -5.87 -2.29
N ARG A 468 2.59 -5.87 -1.47
CA ARG A 468 3.34 -7.10 -1.15
C ARG A 468 2.52 -7.92 -0.16
N THR A 469 1.75 -8.87 -0.67
CA THR A 469 0.97 -9.82 0.13
C THR A 469 1.58 -11.21 0.07
N LEU A 470 1.28 -12.02 1.09
CA LEU A 470 1.59 -13.45 1.10
C LEU A 470 0.36 -14.24 0.60
N SER A 471 0.61 -15.22 -0.26
CA SER A 471 -0.34 -16.21 -0.74
C SER A 471 -0.08 -17.51 0.03
N PRO A 472 -1.04 -17.95 0.89
CA PRO A 472 -1.02 -19.31 1.38
C PRO A 472 -1.25 -20.28 0.21
N PHE A 473 -0.78 -21.50 0.36
CA PHE A 473 -1.05 -22.57 -0.58
C PHE A 473 -1.12 -23.90 0.15
N ILE A 474 -1.80 -24.85 -0.47
CA ILE A 474 -1.84 -26.25 -0.02
C ILE A 474 -1.10 -27.12 -1.03
N THR A 475 -0.55 -28.21 -0.53
CA THR A 475 0.11 -29.24 -1.32
C THR A 475 -0.42 -30.60 -0.93
N ILE A 476 -0.70 -31.44 -1.91
CA ILE A 476 -1.11 -32.84 -1.70
C ILE A 476 -0.28 -33.69 -2.65
N GLY A 477 0.43 -34.69 -2.14
CA GLY A 477 1.33 -35.51 -2.95
C GLY A 477 1.32 -36.97 -2.54
N ALA A 478 1.84 -37.81 -3.44
CA ALA A 478 2.12 -39.21 -3.15
C ALA A 478 3.64 -39.34 -2.91
N THR A 479 4.05 -39.85 -1.76
CA THR A 479 5.46 -39.89 -1.33
C THR A 479 6.28 -41.04 -1.91
N ASN A 480 5.75 -41.72 -2.93
CA ASN A 480 6.34 -42.95 -3.46
C ASN A 480 7.71 -42.81 -4.14
N THR A 481 8.26 -41.60 -4.13
CA THR A 481 9.45 -41.24 -4.89
C THR A 481 10.68 -41.01 -3.99
N PHE A 482 10.56 -41.27 -2.68
CA PHE A 482 11.66 -41.13 -1.71
C PHE A 482 12.65 -42.31 -1.60
N GLY A 483 12.76 -43.18 -2.61
CA GLY A 483 13.69 -44.30 -2.55
C GLY A 483 14.07 -44.85 -3.90
N THR A 484 15.31 -44.59 -4.33
CA THR A 484 16.02 -45.54 -5.18
C THR A 484 17.29 -45.97 -4.45
N PRO A 485 17.32 -47.15 -3.80
CA PRO A 485 18.59 -47.79 -3.52
C PRO A 485 19.15 -48.29 -4.86
N ARG A 486 20.28 -47.71 -5.31
CA ARG A 486 21.18 -48.44 -6.20
C ARG A 486 22.09 -49.28 -5.33
N GLU A 487 21.84 -50.58 -5.41
CA GLU A 487 22.65 -51.76 -5.08
C GLU A 487 23.31 -51.91 -3.70
N ASN A 488 23.16 -53.16 -3.21
CA ASN A 488 23.91 -53.89 -2.20
C ASN A 488 23.63 -53.58 -0.72
N GLU A 489 22.56 -54.19 -0.20
CA GLU A 489 22.60 -55.34 0.77
C GLU A 489 21.31 -55.50 1.58
N LEU A 490 20.33 -54.59 1.44
CA LEU A 490 18.99 -54.74 2.00
C LEU A 490 17.92 -54.34 0.96
N HIS A 491 16.99 -55.25 0.65
CA HIS A 491 15.85 -54.96 -0.21
C HIS A 491 14.82 -54.11 0.55
N HIS A 492 15.13 -52.84 0.79
CA HIS A 492 14.18 -51.88 1.34
C HIS A 492 13.20 -51.45 0.24
N LYS A 493 11.95 -51.92 0.33
CA LYS A 493 10.84 -51.48 -0.52
C LYS A 493 9.99 -50.45 0.23
N PHE A 494 9.93 -49.23 -0.29
CA PHE A 494 8.99 -48.21 0.17
C PHE A 494 7.65 -48.41 -0.54
N LYS A 495 6.54 -48.31 0.21
CA LYS A 495 5.18 -48.31 -0.35
C LYS A 495 4.64 -46.88 -0.45
N THR A 496 3.70 -46.67 -1.37
CA THR A 496 3.07 -45.38 -1.61
C THR A 496 2.51 -44.80 -0.33
N GLY A 497 3.01 -43.63 0.06
CA GLY A 497 2.47 -42.86 1.16
C GLY A 497 1.77 -41.60 0.66
N TYR A 498 1.08 -40.93 1.58
CA TYR A 498 0.37 -39.67 1.31
C TYR A 498 1.09 -38.54 2.00
N GLN A 499 1.12 -37.38 1.35
CA GLN A 499 1.67 -36.14 1.87
C GLN A 499 0.62 -35.05 1.77
N ILE A 500 0.47 -34.31 2.86
CA ILE A 500 -0.25 -33.05 2.90
C ILE A 500 0.70 -31.97 3.37
N GLY A 501 0.56 -30.77 2.84
CA GLY A 501 1.34 -29.64 3.29
C GLY A 501 0.61 -28.33 3.10
N VAL A 502 1.09 -27.35 3.85
CA VAL A 502 0.67 -25.96 3.78
C VAL A 502 1.91 -25.11 3.64
N GLY A 503 1.80 -23.96 3.01
CA GLY A 503 2.92 -23.04 2.92
C GLY A 503 2.51 -21.64 2.58
N ILE A 504 3.50 -20.76 2.56
CA ILE A 504 3.36 -19.34 2.26
C ILE A 504 4.45 -18.90 1.28
N ALA A 505 4.06 -18.06 0.34
CA ALA A 505 4.97 -17.41 -0.61
C ALA A 505 4.41 -16.02 -0.96
N PRO A 506 5.21 -15.07 -1.47
CA PRO A 506 4.68 -13.84 -2.05
C PRO A 506 3.60 -14.12 -3.09
N THR A 507 2.55 -13.28 -3.13
CA THR A 507 1.44 -13.44 -4.07
C THR A 507 1.89 -13.19 -5.51
N ALA A 508 1.73 -14.18 -6.40
CA ALA A 508 1.95 -14.07 -7.85
C ALA A 508 3.21 -13.28 -8.28
N PRO A 509 4.41 -13.64 -7.81
CA PRO A 509 5.63 -12.90 -8.09
C PRO A 509 5.94 -12.90 -9.60
N TYR A 510 6.24 -11.73 -10.15
CA TYR A 510 6.52 -11.57 -11.58
C TYR A 510 8.02 -11.39 -11.85
N ARG A 511 8.63 -12.35 -12.54
CA ARG A 511 10.03 -12.31 -13.03
C ARG A 511 11.08 -11.90 -11.99
N LYS A 512 10.86 -12.26 -10.72
CA LYS A 512 11.79 -12.02 -9.61
C LYS A 512 11.90 -13.27 -8.75
N PRO A 513 13.09 -13.58 -8.20
CA PRO A 513 13.24 -14.65 -7.24
C PRO A 513 12.46 -14.31 -5.96
N TYR A 514 11.87 -15.33 -5.33
CA TYR A 514 11.06 -15.16 -4.13
C TYR A 514 11.22 -16.33 -3.16
N TRP A 515 11.08 -16.04 -1.88
CA TRP A 515 11.11 -17.05 -0.82
C TRP A 515 9.80 -17.80 -0.73
N GLN A 516 9.89 -19.10 -0.44
CA GLN A 516 8.74 -19.94 -0.14
C GLN A 516 9.08 -20.84 1.06
N VAL A 517 8.15 -20.90 2.01
CA VAL A 517 8.27 -21.70 3.24
C VAL A 517 7.08 -22.63 3.33
N GLU A 518 7.33 -23.88 3.71
CA GLU A 518 6.36 -24.97 3.70
C GLU A 518 6.43 -25.78 4.98
N LEU A 519 5.32 -26.42 5.32
CA LEU A 519 5.20 -27.43 6.37
C LEU A 519 4.46 -28.64 5.80
N TYR A 520 5.10 -29.80 5.86
CA TYR A 520 4.55 -31.07 5.40
C TYR A 520 4.35 -32.05 6.55
N ALA A 521 3.28 -32.80 6.44
CA ALA A 521 3.07 -34.06 7.12
C ALA A 521 2.92 -35.17 6.08
N SER A 522 3.68 -36.24 6.21
CA SER A 522 3.57 -37.40 5.32
C SER A 522 3.57 -38.70 6.07
N TYR A 523 2.81 -39.67 5.58
CA TYR A 523 2.75 -41.02 6.13
C TYR A 523 3.17 -42.04 5.07
N PHE A 524 4.15 -42.89 5.36
CA PHE A 524 4.63 -43.93 4.45
C PHE A 524 5.02 -45.21 5.17
N LYS A 525 5.08 -46.31 4.42
CA LYS A 525 5.45 -47.64 4.94
C LYS A 525 6.76 -48.10 4.33
N ARG A 526 7.62 -48.70 5.15
CA ARG A 526 8.89 -49.29 4.76
C ARG A 526 8.89 -50.77 5.07
N GLU A 527 9.18 -51.57 4.05
CA GLU A 527 9.34 -53.02 4.15
C GLU A 527 10.81 -53.36 3.87
N SER A 528 11.43 -54.12 4.76
CA SER A 528 12.82 -54.53 4.68
C SER A 528 12.88 -56.04 4.74
N GLN A 529 13.39 -56.67 3.70
CA GLN A 529 13.64 -58.11 3.70
C GLN A 529 15.15 -58.36 3.71
N SER A 530 15.62 -59.09 4.72
CA SER A 530 16.98 -59.61 4.72
C SER A 530 17.11 -60.67 3.62
N PRO A 531 18.25 -60.75 2.92
CA PRO A 531 18.56 -61.94 2.14
C PRO A 531 18.51 -63.19 3.04
N ARG A 532 18.22 -64.33 2.42
CA ARG A 532 18.31 -65.63 3.08
C ARG A 532 19.74 -65.82 3.59
N ARG A 533 19.89 -65.97 4.90
CA ARG A 533 21.19 -66.23 5.55
C ARG A 533 21.27 -67.72 5.86
N ASP A 534 22.31 -68.37 5.36
CA ASP A 534 22.60 -69.76 5.68
C ASP A 534 23.12 -69.84 7.12
N GLU A 535 22.22 -70.17 8.03
CA GLU A 535 22.44 -70.21 9.46
C GLU A 535 21.79 -71.50 9.97
N LYS A 536 22.57 -72.30 10.70
CA LYS A 536 22.12 -73.58 11.25
C LYS A 536 21.85 -73.40 12.73
N GLY A 537 20.69 -73.86 13.17
CA GLY A 537 20.33 -73.83 14.59
C GLY A 537 19.13 -74.69 14.89
N GLU A 538 18.84 -74.82 16.18
CA GLU A 538 17.65 -75.49 16.70
C GLU A 538 16.63 -74.44 17.12
N HIS A 539 15.37 -74.64 16.72
CA HIS A 539 14.24 -73.84 17.21
C HIS A 539 13.13 -74.77 17.66
N PHE A 540 12.29 -74.33 18.60
CA PHE A 540 11.16 -75.12 19.07
C PHE A 540 9.85 -74.35 18.96
N TYR A 541 8.77 -75.08 18.76
CA TYR A 541 7.41 -74.55 18.85
C TYR A 541 6.55 -75.48 19.69
N LEU A 542 5.54 -74.92 20.35
CA LEU A 542 4.66 -75.69 21.22
C LEU A 542 3.58 -76.39 20.37
N VAL A 543 3.51 -77.72 20.47
CA VAL A 543 2.38 -78.52 19.98
C VAL A 543 1.72 -79.12 21.21
N ASP A 544 0.45 -78.79 21.46
CA ASP A 544 -0.30 -79.22 22.65
C ASP A 544 0.44 -78.95 23.98
N GLY A 545 1.12 -77.80 24.07
CA GLY A 545 1.87 -77.39 25.26
C GLY A 545 3.22 -78.08 25.46
N LYS A 546 3.66 -78.92 24.51
CA LYS A 546 4.98 -79.58 24.54
C LYS A 546 5.92 -78.98 23.48
N PRO A 547 7.20 -78.74 23.81
CA PRO A 547 8.17 -78.20 22.86
C PRO A 547 8.53 -79.26 21.81
N ASN A 548 8.34 -78.92 20.54
CA ASN A 548 8.78 -79.72 19.40
C ASN A 548 9.93 -79.00 18.70
N TYR A 549 11.10 -79.65 18.66
CA TYR A 549 12.34 -79.06 18.14
C TYR A 549 12.53 -79.39 16.66
N PHE A 550 13.03 -78.43 15.88
CA PHE A 550 13.44 -78.62 14.51
C PHE A 550 14.76 -77.92 14.23
N TYR A 551 15.54 -78.49 13.30
CA TYR A 551 16.80 -77.93 12.85
C TYR A 551 16.57 -77.13 11.58
N TYR A 552 16.82 -75.82 11.63
CA TYR A 552 16.80 -74.98 10.44
C TYR A 552 18.20 -74.84 9.84
N HIS A 553 18.26 -74.55 8.54
CA HIS A 553 19.50 -74.38 7.78
C HIS A 553 19.63 -73.00 7.14
N ALA A 554 18.56 -72.20 7.19
CA ALA A 554 18.60 -70.80 6.80
C ALA A 554 17.50 -70.01 7.52
N ILE A 555 17.69 -68.70 7.59
CA ILE A 555 16.69 -67.74 8.08
C ILE A 555 16.52 -66.56 7.11
N SER A 556 15.34 -65.94 7.12
CA SER A 556 15.11 -64.64 6.49
C SER A 556 14.21 -63.77 7.36
N ASP A 557 14.57 -62.51 7.54
CA ASP A 557 13.79 -61.54 8.30
C ASP A 557 12.98 -60.62 7.38
N LEU A 558 11.73 -60.38 7.74
CA LEU A 558 10.85 -59.37 7.16
C LEU A 558 10.48 -58.34 8.22
N GLU A 559 10.91 -57.09 8.04
CA GLU A 559 10.57 -55.97 8.93
C GLU A 559 9.67 -54.97 8.20
N LYS A 560 8.52 -54.66 8.80
CA LYS A 560 7.57 -53.63 8.34
C LYS A 560 7.52 -52.51 9.37
N ARG A 561 7.70 -51.27 8.92
CA ARG A 561 7.64 -50.07 9.77
C ARG A 561 6.82 -48.98 9.08
N ASP A 562 5.93 -48.32 9.82
CA ASP A 562 5.23 -47.15 9.33
C ASP A 562 5.78 -45.87 9.97
N TYR A 563 5.87 -44.81 9.18
CA TYR A 563 6.45 -43.54 9.58
C TYR A 563 5.48 -42.39 9.37
N LEU A 564 5.35 -41.55 10.38
CA LEU A 564 4.83 -40.18 10.25
C LEU A 564 6.02 -39.23 10.19
N THR A 565 6.13 -38.47 9.11
CA THR A 565 7.21 -37.52 8.88
C THR A 565 6.69 -36.10 8.92
N LEU A 566 7.37 -35.26 9.69
CA LEU A 566 7.21 -33.81 9.65
C LEU A 566 8.40 -33.18 8.95
N GLN A 567 8.14 -32.26 8.01
CA GLN A 567 9.20 -31.63 7.22
C GLN A 567 8.91 -30.14 7.02
N VAL A 568 9.94 -29.31 7.16
CA VAL A 568 9.89 -27.85 6.94
C VAL A 568 10.85 -27.45 5.81
N PRO A 569 10.37 -27.33 4.57
CA PRO A 569 11.16 -26.83 3.44
C PRO A 569 11.19 -25.30 3.38
N ILE A 570 12.40 -24.77 3.12
CA ILE A 570 12.63 -23.36 2.83
C ILE A 570 13.36 -23.29 1.49
N GLN A 571 12.82 -22.53 0.54
CA GLN A 571 13.39 -22.42 -0.80
C GLN A 571 13.30 -21.01 -1.39
N ILE A 572 14.21 -20.72 -2.31
CA ILE A 572 14.12 -19.60 -3.24
C ILE A 572 13.60 -20.15 -4.56
N ARG A 573 12.61 -19.49 -5.14
CA ARG A 573 11.95 -19.88 -6.39
C ARG A 573 11.93 -18.74 -7.41
N TYR A 574 11.93 -19.08 -8.69
CA TYR A 574 11.80 -18.15 -9.80
C TYR A 574 10.73 -18.62 -10.79
N ASN A 575 9.85 -17.70 -11.20
CA ASN A 575 8.82 -17.96 -12.22
C ASN A 575 9.33 -17.51 -13.59
N PHE A 576 9.68 -18.47 -14.45
CA PHE A 576 10.09 -18.18 -15.83
C PHE A 576 8.90 -17.73 -16.70
N SER A 577 7.72 -18.28 -16.42
CA SER A 577 6.48 -17.92 -17.08
C SER A 577 5.31 -18.04 -16.10
N HIS A 578 4.09 -17.80 -16.58
CA HIS A 578 2.88 -18.12 -15.81
C HIS A 578 2.61 -19.63 -15.69
N LEU A 579 3.38 -20.45 -16.42
CA LEU A 579 3.22 -21.90 -16.51
C LEU A 579 4.33 -22.71 -15.82
N ILE A 580 5.52 -22.13 -15.65
CA ILE A 580 6.71 -22.87 -15.19
C ILE A 580 7.45 -22.07 -14.12
N SER A 581 7.78 -22.73 -13.02
CA SER A 581 8.66 -22.19 -11.98
C SER A 581 9.63 -23.23 -11.44
N MET A 582 10.79 -22.77 -11.00
CA MET A 582 11.83 -23.63 -10.45
C MET A 582 12.36 -23.03 -9.15
N GLY A 583 12.62 -23.87 -8.16
CA GLY A 583 13.17 -23.47 -6.88
C GLY A 583 14.27 -24.42 -6.39
N ALA A 584 15.08 -23.91 -5.48
CA ALA A 584 16.12 -24.65 -4.80
C ALA A 584 16.12 -24.26 -3.33
N GLY A 585 16.37 -25.22 -2.45
CA GLY A 585 16.27 -25.00 -1.03
C GLY A 585 16.82 -26.13 -0.19
N ALA A 586 16.54 -26.05 1.10
CA ALA A 586 16.82 -27.12 2.05
C ALA A 586 15.62 -27.34 2.96
N SER A 587 15.45 -28.58 3.41
CA SER A 587 14.37 -28.95 4.30
C SER A 587 14.89 -29.61 5.56
N MET A 588 14.30 -29.26 6.69
CA MET A 588 14.48 -29.99 7.95
C MET A 588 13.41 -31.08 8.03
N ARG A 589 13.80 -32.33 8.33
CA ARG A 589 12.91 -33.50 8.34
C ARG A 589 13.07 -34.29 9.63
N LYS A 590 11.96 -34.76 10.20
CA LYS A 590 11.93 -35.68 11.34
C LYS A 590 10.91 -36.79 11.08
N ASP A 591 11.38 -38.03 11.15
CA ASP A 591 10.55 -39.23 11.00
C ASP A 591 10.26 -39.86 12.35
N PHE A 592 8.98 -40.00 12.68
CA PHE A 592 8.45 -40.68 13.85
C PHE A 592 7.96 -42.06 13.46
N ASN A 593 8.49 -43.10 14.11
CA ASN A 593 8.10 -44.47 13.87
C ASN A 593 6.82 -44.77 14.66
N THR A 594 5.71 -45.01 13.96
CA THR A 594 4.40 -45.16 14.59
C THR A 594 4.10 -46.61 14.94
N THR A 595 4.42 -47.55 14.07
CA THR A 595 4.08 -48.97 14.16
C THR A 595 5.22 -49.81 13.60
N THR A 596 5.47 -50.94 14.26
CA THR A 596 6.51 -51.89 13.89
C THR A 596 5.94 -53.30 13.89
N SER A 597 6.30 -54.11 12.90
CA SER A 597 5.96 -55.53 12.81
C SER A 597 7.12 -56.27 12.17
N GLY A 598 7.65 -57.27 12.85
CA GLY A 598 8.71 -58.13 12.34
C GLY A 598 8.23 -59.56 12.20
N GLN A 599 8.80 -60.29 11.25
CA GLN A 599 8.59 -61.72 11.08
C GLN A 599 9.91 -62.37 10.70
N THR A 600 10.29 -63.45 11.38
CA THR A 600 11.45 -64.26 11.03
C THR A 600 10.96 -65.58 10.45
N THR A 601 11.42 -65.92 9.25
CA THR A 601 11.09 -67.18 8.57
C THR A 601 12.29 -68.11 8.64
N TYR A 602 12.09 -69.28 9.26
CA TYR A 602 13.05 -70.37 9.37
C TYR A 602 12.81 -71.39 8.25
N TYR A 603 13.88 -71.83 7.58
CA TYR A 603 13.84 -72.85 6.54
C TYR A 603 14.41 -74.16 7.09
N PHE A 604 13.64 -75.25 7.06
CA PHE A 604 14.07 -76.56 7.54
C PHE A 604 13.63 -77.69 6.59
N GLN A 605 14.26 -78.84 6.73
CA GLN A 605 13.99 -80.03 5.93
C GLN A 605 13.44 -81.14 6.83
N ARG A 606 12.44 -81.86 6.33
CA ARG A 606 11.88 -83.04 7.01
C ARG A 606 11.71 -84.17 6.00
N ASP A 607 11.96 -85.40 6.43
CA ASP A 607 11.65 -86.59 5.63
C ASP A 607 10.13 -86.70 5.42
N GLY A 608 9.70 -86.65 4.15
CA GLY A 608 8.33 -86.92 3.77
C GLY A 608 7.99 -88.41 3.91
N ALA A 609 6.70 -88.73 4.03
CA ALA A 609 6.20 -90.12 4.18
C ALA A 609 6.59 -91.06 3.01
N SER A 610 7.14 -90.53 1.92
CA SER A 610 7.62 -91.24 0.72
C SER A 610 9.15 -91.29 0.59
N GLY A 611 9.92 -90.84 1.59
CA GLY A 611 11.40 -90.78 1.52
C GLY A 611 11.94 -89.62 0.68
N LEU A 612 11.09 -88.67 0.28
CA LEU A 612 11.49 -87.42 -0.39
C LEU A 612 11.69 -86.32 0.65
N MET A 613 12.81 -85.60 0.56
CA MET A 613 13.13 -84.44 1.40
C MET A 613 12.18 -83.27 1.07
N GLU A 614 11.37 -82.86 2.04
CA GLU A 614 10.43 -81.74 1.86
C GLU A 614 10.95 -80.47 2.56
N ASN A 615 11.11 -79.39 1.78
CA ASN A 615 11.46 -78.08 2.33
C ASN A 615 10.22 -77.43 2.97
N ARG A 616 10.27 -77.14 4.26
CA ARG A 616 9.21 -76.45 5.00
C ARG A 616 9.71 -75.13 5.55
N THR A 617 8.78 -74.18 5.72
CA THR A 617 9.05 -72.87 6.32
C THR A 617 8.20 -72.68 7.55
N PHE A 618 8.80 -72.22 8.64
CA PHE A 618 8.09 -71.77 9.83
C PHE A 618 8.32 -70.27 10.00
N SER A 619 7.31 -69.51 10.39
CA SER A 619 7.47 -68.07 10.59
C SER A 619 6.94 -67.63 11.95
N GLU A 620 7.73 -66.82 12.64
CA GLU A 620 7.43 -66.31 13.97
C GLU A 620 7.45 -64.78 14.00
N ALA A 621 6.62 -64.17 14.85
CA ALA A 621 6.61 -62.73 15.03
C ALA A 621 7.88 -62.28 15.76
N LYS A 622 8.53 -61.24 15.24
CA LYS A 622 9.72 -60.61 15.82
C LYS A 622 9.31 -59.26 16.43
N GLU A 623 9.56 -59.08 17.72
CA GLU A 623 9.36 -57.78 18.37
C GLU A 623 10.42 -56.78 17.88
N LEU A 624 9.97 -55.60 17.45
CA LEU A 624 10.82 -54.53 16.93
C LEU A 624 10.56 -53.25 17.72
N SER A 625 11.62 -52.63 18.22
CA SER A 625 11.52 -51.36 18.93
C SER A 625 11.18 -50.19 18.00
N LYS A 626 10.42 -49.22 18.52
CA LYS A 626 10.14 -47.96 17.81
C LYS A 626 11.36 -47.05 17.89
N ILE A 627 12.07 -46.92 16.78
CA ILE A 627 13.22 -46.02 16.65
C ILE A 627 12.82 -44.79 15.83
N ASN A 628 12.89 -43.61 16.44
CA ASN A 628 12.72 -42.32 15.76
C ASN A 628 14.04 -41.88 15.13
N SER A 629 13.96 -41.21 13.98
CA SER A 629 15.16 -40.66 13.31
C SER A 629 15.67 -39.40 14.02
N ASN A 630 16.94 -39.02 13.83
CA ASN A 630 17.42 -37.67 14.17
C ASN A 630 16.86 -36.62 13.19
N ILE A 631 16.98 -35.33 13.53
CA ILE A 631 16.63 -34.27 12.58
C ILE A 631 17.60 -34.33 11.41
N LYS A 632 17.07 -34.46 10.20
CA LYS A 632 17.82 -34.49 8.95
C LYS A 632 17.68 -33.17 8.22
N VAL A 633 18.74 -32.77 7.51
CA VAL A 633 18.72 -31.61 6.61
C VAL A 633 18.99 -32.10 5.20
N ASN A 634 18.04 -31.85 4.30
CA ASN A 634 18.07 -32.33 2.92
C ASN A 634 18.03 -31.15 1.96
N PRO A 635 19.09 -30.89 1.16
CA PRO A 635 19.00 -29.95 0.06
C PRO A 635 18.09 -30.52 -1.04
N PHE A 636 17.39 -29.65 -1.76
CA PHE A 636 16.47 -30.06 -2.82
C PHE A 636 16.35 -29.04 -3.96
N LEU A 637 15.91 -29.55 -5.11
CA LEU A 637 15.46 -28.82 -6.29
C LEU A 637 13.97 -29.08 -6.49
N ASP A 638 13.24 -28.11 -7.02
CA ASP A 638 11.79 -28.16 -7.11
C ASP A 638 11.32 -27.50 -8.41
N LEU A 639 10.45 -28.16 -9.17
CA LEU A 639 9.94 -27.69 -10.45
C LEU A 639 8.41 -27.74 -10.42
N ASN A 640 7.74 -26.63 -10.71
CA ASN A 640 6.29 -26.61 -10.90
C ASN A 640 5.91 -26.32 -12.36
N ILE A 641 4.91 -27.05 -12.84
CA ILE A 641 4.32 -26.91 -14.17
C ILE A 641 2.80 -26.76 -14.01
N GLY A 642 2.21 -25.73 -14.60
CA GLY A 642 0.79 -25.38 -14.46
C GLY A 642 0.62 -23.93 -14.02
N SER A 643 -0.48 -23.57 -13.38
CA SER A 643 -0.72 -22.17 -12.97
C SER A 643 0.14 -21.77 -11.76
N VAL A 644 1.41 -21.44 -11.98
CA VAL A 644 2.39 -21.23 -10.91
C VAL A 644 2.24 -19.91 -10.15
N ASN A 645 1.54 -18.93 -10.72
CA ASN A 645 1.30 -17.63 -10.08
C ASN A 645 0.17 -17.69 -9.04
N LEU A 646 -0.98 -18.24 -9.45
CA LEU A 646 -2.18 -18.45 -8.63
C LEU A 646 -2.94 -19.64 -9.22
N GLY A 647 -3.42 -20.55 -8.37
CA GLY A 647 -4.16 -21.74 -8.77
C GLY A 647 -3.33 -23.02 -8.78
N PRO A 648 -3.80 -24.06 -9.51
CA PRO A 648 -3.23 -25.39 -9.47
C PRO A 648 -1.97 -25.50 -10.32
N ALA A 649 -0.96 -26.21 -9.81
CA ALA A 649 0.18 -26.70 -10.57
C ALA A 649 0.60 -28.09 -10.08
N LEU A 650 1.34 -28.80 -10.92
CA LEU A 650 2.01 -30.04 -10.58
C LEU A 650 3.47 -29.74 -10.25
N GLY A 651 3.94 -30.26 -9.12
CA GLY A 651 5.27 -30.06 -8.58
C GLY A 651 6.09 -31.35 -8.58
N LEU A 652 7.35 -31.23 -8.98
CA LEU A 652 8.36 -32.27 -8.97
C LEU A 652 9.51 -31.82 -8.07
N ARG A 653 9.73 -32.51 -6.96
CA ARG A 653 10.83 -32.22 -6.03
C ARG A 653 11.89 -33.30 -6.08
N PHE A 654 13.15 -32.91 -6.19
CA PHE A 654 14.31 -33.78 -6.10
C PHE A 654 15.12 -33.40 -4.86
N ALA A 655 15.10 -34.21 -3.82
CA ALA A 655 15.90 -33.97 -2.62
C ALA A 655 17.07 -34.96 -2.52
N TYR A 656 18.09 -34.58 -1.77
CA TYR A 656 19.25 -35.42 -1.49
C TYR A 656 19.29 -35.76 0.00
N ASP A 657 19.38 -37.05 0.30
CA ASP A 657 19.59 -37.59 1.64
C ASP A 657 20.93 -38.33 1.70
N LYS A 658 21.68 -38.17 2.79
CA LYS A 658 22.98 -38.85 2.93
C LYS A 658 22.86 -40.37 2.93
N GLU A 659 21.79 -40.89 3.54
CA GLU A 659 21.51 -42.33 3.67
C GLU A 659 20.80 -42.86 2.41
N GLN A 660 19.82 -42.12 1.89
CA GLN A 660 18.95 -42.58 0.79
C GLN A 660 19.35 -42.08 -0.60
N LYS A 661 20.42 -41.27 -0.70
CA LYS A 661 20.88 -40.58 -1.91
C LYS A 661 19.77 -39.69 -2.51
N TRP A 662 19.78 -39.52 -3.84
CA TRP A 662 18.80 -38.70 -4.55
C TRP A 662 17.42 -39.35 -4.53
N ASN A 663 16.42 -38.52 -4.28
CA ASN A 663 15.06 -38.97 -4.13
C ASN A 663 14.10 -37.94 -4.74
N GLY A 664 13.02 -38.40 -5.36
CA GLY A 664 12.04 -37.59 -6.08
C GLY A 664 10.73 -37.40 -5.30
N GLY A 665 9.82 -36.58 -5.81
CA GLY A 665 8.51 -36.30 -5.21
C GLY A 665 7.57 -35.73 -6.26
N LEU A 666 6.39 -36.32 -6.50
CA LEU A 666 5.31 -35.67 -7.26
C LEU A 666 4.22 -35.18 -6.30
N TYR A 667 3.85 -33.91 -6.43
CA TYR A 667 2.79 -33.30 -5.64
C TYR A 667 1.93 -32.35 -6.47
N GLY A 668 0.65 -32.25 -6.16
CA GLY A 668 -0.20 -31.14 -6.58
C GLY A 668 -0.04 -29.98 -5.61
N ILE A 669 -0.01 -28.76 -6.12
CA ILE A 669 0.02 -27.52 -5.34
C ILE A 669 -1.08 -26.59 -5.81
N PHE A 670 -1.81 -25.99 -4.87
CA PHE A 670 -2.83 -24.98 -5.16
C PHE A 670 -2.52 -23.69 -4.42
N ARG A 671 -2.23 -22.62 -5.15
CA ARG A 671 -1.92 -21.28 -4.61
C ARG A 671 -3.17 -20.40 -4.58
N PHE A 672 -3.45 -19.77 -3.43
CA PHE A 672 -4.68 -19.00 -3.20
C PHE A 672 -4.54 -17.49 -3.41
#